data_AF-A0A8H8CKE3-F1
#
_entry.id   AF-A0A8H8CKE3-F1
#
_cell.length_a   1.000
_cell.length_b   1.000
_cell.length_c   1.000
_cell.angle_alpha   90.00
_cell.angle_beta   90.00
_cell.angle_gamma   90.00
#
_symmetry.space_group_name_H-M   'P 1'
#
loop_
_entity.id
_entity.type
_entity.pdbx_description
1 polymer ?
#
loop_
_entity_poly.entity_id
_entity_poly.type
_entity_poly.pdbx_seq_one_letter_code
_entity_poly.pdbx_strand_id
1 'polypeptide(L)'
;MHLPSGLHLIISSLLFSTSIAAAAIPDASSSLVAARDSTKLHTYSSSSPSGIELDPSTFSETIKEGLWFIEHFSPYCGHCKHFKPTWQQLVLDTRAKGEDGLGGGEVPEVGMGVVDCTLHGDLCDANKVTGYPTLLMFHDGKIVDQFKKARELEDLKAFMKRHVKAAAPPPPPPPPPVAPVQPPAAEAVKQPPAVTLNPNINPNGEVLSLTPSSFTSIMATGPTFVKFFAPWCGHCKKLAPTWKQLARHMKGRVNIVEVNCDDHTSLCKQEGVQGYPTLMWYANRGAKGYEYNSGRKIDQLKAFTDKASSAGVQVLAESADLDKHIAEEEVLYLLLHSPTDTEILRVIRGASSVLLGSPQIFASSDPALHTRYSIPAGSPWALVALKDHDAKTPSSIHYGSSPSSLYTSSSSDESKKLNRWLLTHRLPTTTELTRDTFQSVMNAPQSPLVVLCFSPERTQDAVMRRLKDIGAKWRHRTEGSGIVHGKEVVFAWMDEDKWTDWMKSMYGLAKRPEIEGQGDLDTVRVVIADHSKLVYYNTDHAGNAIRFTSSSSMFAAVDDAASGKSKAHNSEGTIERMARYLNNKMQSLESFVIEKPFHSLFILIAFFALAFVVITRLVNSDVSSAQNEWKELKGRTPRCDMSIIFYDIPSTSPGYSVSPNTWRTRYCLNLKGLPYTTEWVEFPDIKTLYEKLGVPPTSKTLDGNPHYTLPMIYDPSTQKYISDSLAIAQYLDAQYPGTAESGRGTIFPSGSAGVIQNFAETAIPLMMDARYLITWSLFRKLNLSNATYYRALREATFGMKMEELVPDDKLVNEIATLEGIMKEIDTLYSNTNKGEGTYLVGDVISWGDIMLAAVLVIFRISWGEDSELWKQLTSWHNGRWGKLMESMNRYE
;
A
#
# COMPACT_ATOMS: atom_id res chain seq x y z
N MET A 1 -33.02 62.53 -27.46
CA MET A 1 -33.31 62.61 -28.91
C MET A 1 -32.40 61.64 -29.65
N HIS A 2 -32.89 61.04 -30.73
CA HIS A 2 -32.17 60.33 -31.82
C HIS A 2 -31.08 59.27 -31.52
N LEU A 3 -31.48 58.02 -31.82
CA LEU A 3 -30.77 56.89 -32.48
C LEU A 3 -29.98 57.33 -33.75
N PRO A 4 -29.16 56.49 -34.44
CA PRO A 4 -29.16 55.00 -34.53
C PRO A 4 -27.75 54.32 -34.55
N SER A 5 -27.51 53.06 -34.99
CA SER A 5 -28.12 51.71 -34.72
C SER A 5 -27.42 50.62 -35.57
N GLY A 6 -27.45 49.34 -35.13
CA GLY A 6 -27.19 48.13 -35.96
C GLY A 6 -25.75 47.58 -35.90
N LEU A 7 -25.46 46.28 -36.07
CA LEU A 7 -26.24 45.06 -36.41
C LEU A 7 -25.61 43.86 -35.60
N HIS A 8 -26.23 42.77 -35.12
CA HIS A 8 -27.25 41.81 -35.63
C HIS A 8 -26.78 41.01 -36.88
N LEU A 9 -27.07 39.71 -37.13
CA LEU A 9 -27.82 38.58 -36.50
C LEU A 9 -27.18 37.25 -37.05
N ILE A 10 -27.58 35.98 -36.81
CA ILE A 10 -28.80 35.38 -36.24
C ILE A 10 -28.48 34.60 -34.92
N ILE A 11 -28.71 33.31 -34.60
CA ILE A 11 -29.28 32.07 -35.23
C ILE A 11 -30.35 31.45 -34.28
N SER A 12 -31.24 30.58 -34.79
CA SER A 12 -32.43 30.07 -34.09
C SER A 12 -32.36 28.59 -33.69
N SER A 13 -33.15 28.22 -32.67
CA SER A 13 -33.56 26.88 -32.29
C SER A 13 -34.67 26.31 -33.20
N LEU A 14 -34.92 24.98 -33.09
CA LEU A 14 -36.26 24.38 -33.25
C LEU A 14 -36.35 22.99 -32.59
N LEU A 15 -37.58 22.48 -32.41
CA LEU A 15 -37.98 21.28 -31.65
C LEU A 15 -38.63 20.24 -32.59
N PHE A 16 -38.77 18.99 -32.15
CA PHE A 16 -40.04 18.22 -32.33
C PHE A 16 -40.17 17.02 -31.37
N SER A 17 -41.41 16.73 -30.98
CA SER A 17 -41.92 15.52 -30.31
C SER A 17 -42.94 14.83 -31.27
N THR A 18 -43.61 13.69 -31.06
CA THR A 18 -44.21 13.02 -29.87
C THR A 18 -44.36 11.48 -30.06
N SER A 19 -44.84 10.81 -29.01
CA SER A 19 -45.11 9.37 -28.81
C SER A 19 -46.23 8.70 -29.64
N ILE A 20 -46.26 7.36 -29.60
CA ILE A 20 -47.43 6.42 -29.56
C ILE A 20 -46.84 5.03 -29.12
N ALA A 21 -47.17 4.40 -27.98
CA ALA A 21 -48.41 3.76 -27.48
C ALA A 21 -48.69 2.35 -28.09
N ALA A 22 -49.20 1.31 -27.39
CA ALA A 22 -49.40 1.01 -25.95
C ALA A 22 -49.86 -0.48 -25.73
N ALA A 23 -50.06 -0.91 -24.46
CA ALA A 23 -50.86 -2.07 -23.96
C ALA A 23 -50.33 -3.52 -24.11
N ALA A 24 -50.67 -4.52 -23.26
CA ALA A 24 -51.14 -4.54 -21.85
C ALA A 24 -51.12 -5.95 -21.17
N ILE A 25 -50.57 -6.02 -19.93
CA ILE A 25 -51.15 -6.54 -18.64
C ILE A 25 -52.40 -7.47 -18.73
N PRO A 26 -52.47 -8.66 -18.07
CA PRO A 26 -52.70 -8.72 -16.59
C PRO A 26 -52.15 -9.91 -15.74
N ASP A 27 -52.21 -9.73 -14.42
CA ASP A 27 -51.95 -10.67 -13.31
C ASP A 27 -53.11 -11.66 -13.02
N ALA A 28 -52.80 -12.76 -12.28
CA ALA A 28 -53.74 -13.52 -11.43
C ALA A 28 -52.99 -14.27 -10.30
N SER A 29 -53.67 -14.67 -9.20
CA SER A 29 -53.03 -14.96 -7.91
C SER A 29 -53.33 -16.33 -7.24
N SER A 30 -52.30 -16.84 -6.54
CA SER A 30 -52.32 -17.64 -5.29
C SER A 30 -53.30 -18.83 -5.06
N SER A 31 -52.76 -20.00 -4.70
CA SER A 31 -53.29 -20.90 -3.63
C SER A 31 -52.24 -21.95 -3.19
N LEU A 32 -52.47 -22.63 -2.07
CA LEU A 32 -51.49 -23.53 -1.41
C LEU A 32 -51.73 -25.02 -1.69
N VAL A 33 -50.67 -25.84 -1.57
CA VAL A 33 -50.56 -27.02 -0.65
C VAL A 33 -49.13 -27.59 -0.73
N ALA A 34 -48.64 -28.22 0.34
CA ALA A 34 -47.25 -28.67 0.48
C ALA A 34 -47.03 -30.17 0.15
N ALA A 35 -45.88 -30.49 -0.46
CA ALA A 35 -45.31 -31.83 -0.58
C ALA A 35 -43.76 -31.76 -0.55
N ARG A 36 -43.08 -32.89 -0.30
CA ARG A 36 -41.63 -32.96 -0.08
C ARG A 36 -40.83 -33.27 -1.35
N ASP A 37 -39.74 -32.51 -1.52
CA ASP A 37 -38.38 -32.96 -1.80
C ASP A 37 -38.13 -34.24 -2.63
N SER A 38 -37.56 -34.07 -3.83
CA SER A 38 -36.40 -34.83 -4.32
C SER A 38 -35.94 -34.30 -5.69
N THR A 39 -34.71 -34.64 -6.11
CA THR A 39 -34.12 -34.35 -7.45
C THR A 39 -33.86 -32.88 -7.82
N LYS A 40 -32.93 -32.22 -7.12
CA LYS A 40 -32.09 -31.19 -7.76
C LYS A 40 -31.01 -31.86 -8.61
N LEU A 41 -31.33 -32.21 -9.84
CA LEU A 41 -30.35 -32.72 -10.81
C LEU A 41 -29.38 -31.60 -11.21
N HIS A 42 -28.08 -31.87 -11.34
CA HIS A 42 -27.09 -30.87 -11.72
C HIS A 42 -27.29 -30.41 -13.17
N THR A 43 -27.93 -29.26 -13.37
CA THR A 43 -28.00 -28.59 -14.67
C THR A 43 -26.70 -27.84 -14.97
N TYR A 44 -25.77 -28.51 -15.65
CA TYR A 44 -24.48 -27.95 -16.05
C TYR A 44 -24.65 -26.75 -17.00
N SER A 45 -23.92 -25.66 -16.70
CA SER A 45 -23.61 -24.60 -17.66
C SER A 45 -22.09 -24.53 -17.78
N SER A 46 -21.51 -25.28 -18.73
CA SER A 46 -20.07 -25.51 -18.79
C SER A 46 -19.53 -25.36 -20.22
N SER A 47 -18.92 -24.21 -20.51
CA SER A 47 -18.17 -23.94 -21.75
C SER A 47 -16.64 -23.99 -21.56
N SER A 48 -16.16 -24.07 -20.30
CA SER A 48 -14.72 -24.14 -20.01
C SER A 48 -14.12 -25.51 -20.37
N PRO A 49 -13.06 -25.58 -21.19
CA PRO A 49 -12.34 -26.82 -21.46
C PRO A 49 -11.44 -27.26 -20.30
N SER A 50 -11.20 -26.41 -19.30
CA SER A 50 -10.34 -26.74 -18.14
C SER A 50 -11.08 -27.40 -16.98
N GLY A 51 -12.40 -27.53 -17.03
CA GLY A 51 -13.22 -28.02 -15.91
C GLY A 51 -14.13 -26.93 -15.37
N ILE A 52 -14.75 -27.15 -14.21
CA ILE A 52 -15.51 -26.12 -13.49
C ILE A 52 -14.51 -25.25 -12.71
N GLU A 53 -14.60 -23.93 -12.86
CA GLU A 53 -13.82 -22.99 -12.06
C GLU A 53 -14.48 -22.84 -10.69
N LEU A 54 -13.70 -23.04 -9.62
CA LEU A 54 -14.20 -23.10 -8.24
C LEU A 54 -13.57 -21.99 -7.40
N ASP A 55 -14.44 -21.21 -6.76
CA ASP A 55 -14.10 -20.09 -5.87
C ASP A 55 -14.53 -20.39 -4.41
N PRO A 56 -14.09 -19.61 -3.41
CA PRO A 56 -14.42 -19.86 -2.00
C PRO A 56 -15.92 -19.87 -1.66
N SER A 57 -16.79 -19.32 -2.51
CA SER A 57 -18.25 -19.36 -2.35
C SER A 57 -18.95 -20.54 -3.04
N THR A 58 -18.29 -21.19 -4.01
CA THR A 58 -18.84 -22.32 -4.77
C THR A 58 -18.20 -23.66 -4.39
N PHE A 59 -16.91 -23.67 -4.03
CA PHE A 59 -16.10 -24.87 -3.78
C PHE A 59 -16.77 -25.85 -2.81
N SER A 60 -17.01 -25.43 -1.57
CA SER A 60 -17.43 -26.33 -0.48
C SER A 60 -18.80 -26.99 -0.65
N GLU A 61 -19.73 -26.35 -1.39
CA GLU A 61 -21.03 -26.94 -1.71
C GLU A 61 -20.97 -27.78 -3.00
N THR A 62 -20.06 -27.45 -3.93
CA THR A 62 -19.86 -28.21 -5.17
C THR A 62 -19.18 -29.56 -4.93
N ILE A 63 -18.14 -29.60 -4.09
CA ILE A 63 -17.35 -30.83 -3.82
C ILE A 63 -17.93 -31.70 -2.69
N LYS A 64 -19.09 -31.30 -2.17
CA LYS A 64 -19.71 -31.79 -0.92
C LYS A 64 -20.11 -33.26 -0.95
N GLU A 65 -20.46 -33.76 -2.13
CA GLU A 65 -20.93 -35.12 -2.39
C GLU A 65 -20.23 -35.64 -3.65
N GLY A 66 -19.86 -36.92 -3.64
CA GLY A 66 -19.22 -37.59 -4.76
C GLY A 66 -17.71 -37.36 -4.87
N LEU A 67 -17.13 -37.88 -5.95
CA LEU A 67 -15.68 -37.94 -6.17
C LEU A 67 -15.24 -36.80 -7.12
N TRP A 68 -14.32 -35.95 -6.69
CA TRP A 68 -13.88 -34.74 -7.42
C TRP A 68 -12.36 -34.70 -7.58
N PHE A 69 -11.87 -34.39 -8.79
CA PHE A 69 -10.44 -34.21 -9.07
C PHE A 69 -10.17 -32.76 -9.48
N ILE A 70 -9.29 -32.08 -8.73
CA ILE A 70 -9.17 -30.62 -8.79
C ILE A 70 -7.71 -30.19 -9.00
N GLU A 71 -7.47 -29.38 -10.03
CA GLU A 71 -6.20 -28.68 -10.24
C GLU A 71 -6.18 -27.36 -9.46
N HIS A 72 -5.32 -27.28 -8.44
CA HIS A 72 -4.97 -26.04 -7.75
C HIS A 72 -3.74 -25.44 -8.43
N PHE A 73 -3.95 -24.38 -9.22
CA PHE A 73 -2.97 -23.85 -10.18
C PHE A 73 -2.65 -22.37 -9.93
N SER A 74 -1.70 -21.85 -10.70
CA SER A 74 -1.42 -20.42 -10.80
C SER A 74 -1.20 -20.03 -12.27
N PRO A 75 -1.87 -18.97 -12.80
CA PRO A 75 -1.70 -18.52 -14.19
C PRO A 75 -0.29 -18.01 -14.48
N TYR A 76 0.49 -17.66 -13.45
CA TYR A 76 1.89 -17.23 -13.59
C TYR A 76 2.89 -18.42 -13.50
N CYS A 77 2.45 -19.59 -13.03
CA CYS A 77 3.33 -20.75 -12.88
C CYS A 77 3.59 -21.47 -14.22
N GLY A 78 4.86 -21.55 -14.63
CA GLY A 78 5.27 -22.27 -15.84
C GLY A 78 4.89 -23.75 -15.85
N HIS A 79 4.92 -24.43 -14.70
CA HIS A 79 4.49 -25.82 -14.58
C HIS A 79 2.98 -26.03 -14.74
N CYS A 80 2.16 -25.00 -14.47
CA CYS A 80 0.72 -25.01 -14.76
C CYS A 80 0.49 -24.74 -16.26
N LYS A 81 1.13 -23.70 -16.81
CA LYS A 81 1.06 -23.36 -18.24
C LYS A 81 1.39 -24.55 -19.15
N HIS A 82 2.42 -25.33 -18.80
CA HIS A 82 2.84 -26.51 -19.57
C HIS A 82 1.92 -27.73 -19.39
N PHE A 83 1.22 -27.84 -18.25
CA PHE A 83 0.31 -28.96 -17.95
C PHE A 83 -1.12 -28.73 -18.42
N LYS A 84 -1.54 -27.46 -18.55
CA LYS A 84 -2.87 -27.06 -19.01
C LYS A 84 -3.40 -27.83 -20.22
N PRO A 85 -2.62 -28.13 -21.30
CA PRO A 85 -3.12 -28.93 -22.41
C PRO A 85 -3.50 -30.37 -22.00
N THR A 86 -2.69 -31.02 -21.16
CA THR A 86 -2.96 -32.38 -20.65
C THR A 86 -4.16 -32.41 -19.71
N TRP A 87 -4.31 -31.39 -18.85
CA TRP A 87 -5.50 -31.25 -17.99
C TRP A 87 -6.77 -31.01 -18.83
N GLN A 88 -6.70 -30.14 -19.84
CA GLN A 88 -7.82 -29.90 -20.75
C GLN A 88 -8.18 -31.16 -21.56
N GLN A 89 -7.20 -31.95 -22.01
CA GLN A 89 -7.47 -33.25 -22.64
C GLN A 89 -8.12 -34.24 -21.67
N LEU A 90 -7.66 -34.33 -20.42
CA LEU A 90 -8.29 -35.18 -19.40
C LEU A 90 -9.75 -34.76 -19.11
N VAL A 91 -10.03 -33.46 -19.06
CA VAL A 91 -11.38 -32.91 -18.92
C VAL A 91 -12.25 -33.20 -20.15
N LEU A 92 -11.69 -33.23 -21.35
CA LEU A 92 -12.42 -33.62 -22.55
C LEU A 92 -12.67 -35.14 -22.59
N ASP A 93 -11.67 -35.96 -22.27
CA ASP A 93 -11.77 -37.43 -22.20
C ASP A 93 -12.84 -37.87 -21.18
N THR A 94 -12.89 -37.22 -20.01
CA THR A 94 -13.94 -37.49 -19.00
C THR A 94 -15.36 -37.03 -19.40
N ARG A 95 -15.49 -36.17 -20.41
CA ARG A 95 -16.77 -35.70 -20.96
C ARG A 95 -17.17 -36.46 -22.23
N ALA A 96 -16.24 -37.15 -22.88
CA ALA A 96 -16.44 -37.84 -24.15
C ALA A 96 -16.94 -39.28 -23.93
N LYS A 97 -18.15 -39.59 -24.40
CA LYS A 97 -18.64 -40.97 -24.42
C LYS A 97 -18.03 -41.74 -25.61
N GLY A 98 -17.03 -42.59 -25.36
CA GLY A 98 -16.43 -43.42 -26.41
C GLY A 98 -15.50 -44.54 -25.93
N GLU A 99 -15.94 -45.78 -26.12
CA GLU A 99 -15.17 -47.04 -26.27
C GLU A 99 -14.14 -47.51 -25.20
N ASP A 100 -13.46 -46.65 -24.43
CA ASP A 100 -12.42 -47.08 -23.46
C ASP A 100 -12.97 -47.46 -22.06
N GLY A 101 -14.27 -47.26 -21.83
CA GLY A 101 -14.96 -47.53 -20.57
C GLY A 101 -14.93 -46.40 -19.52
N LEU A 102 -14.52 -45.17 -19.85
CA LEU A 102 -14.56 -44.03 -18.91
C LEU A 102 -15.84 -43.18 -18.93
N GLY A 103 -16.67 -43.28 -19.97
CA GLY A 103 -17.76 -42.32 -20.23
C GLY A 103 -19.19 -42.81 -20.00
N GLY A 104 -19.70 -42.68 -18.77
CA GLY A 104 -21.13 -42.50 -18.47
C GLY A 104 -22.06 -43.72 -18.49
N GLY A 105 -22.13 -44.45 -17.36
CA GLY A 105 -23.18 -45.43 -17.03
C GLY A 105 -23.23 -45.74 -15.53
N GLU A 106 -24.40 -45.56 -14.91
CA GLU A 106 -24.75 -45.96 -13.51
C GLU A 106 -23.86 -45.47 -12.34
N VAL A 107 -23.20 -44.31 -12.51
CA VAL A 107 -22.83 -43.33 -11.44
C VAL A 107 -21.65 -43.71 -10.50
N PRO A 108 -20.78 -42.76 -10.07
CA PRO A 108 -20.65 -41.35 -10.47
C PRO A 108 -19.45 -41.08 -11.40
N GLU A 109 -19.60 -40.06 -12.25
CA GLU A 109 -18.48 -39.44 -12.98
C GLU A 109 -17.61 -38.64 -12.00
N VAL A 110 -16.29 -38.58 -12.23
CA VAL A 110 -15.40 -37.76 -11.39
C VAL A 110 -15.58 -36.28 -11.77
N GLY A 111 -16.03 -35.47 -10.82
CA GLY A 111 -16.20 -34.04 -11.02
C GLY A 111 -14.87 -33.34 -11.24
N MET A 112 -14.70 -32.69 -12.39
CA MET A 112 -13.44 -32.05 -12.78
C MET A 112 -13.46 -30.54 -12.48
N GLY A 113 -12.61 -30.09 -11.54
CA GLY A 113 -12.55 -28.70 -11.08
C GLY A 113 -11.18 -28.04 -11.22
N VAL A 114 -11.14 -26.71 -11.18
CA VAL A 114 -9.90 -25.91 -11.10
C VAL A 114 -10.04 -24.78 -10.10
N VAL A 115 -8.95 -24.45 -9.40
CA VAL A 115 -8.86 -23.31 -8.47
C VAL A 115 -7.62 -22.48 -8.83
N ASP A 116 -7.83 -21.21 -9.17
CA ASP A 116 -6.73 -20.25 -9.35
C ASP A 116 -6.27 -19.75 -7.97
N CYS A 117 -5.14 -20.26 -7.49
CA CYS A 117 -4.56 -19.91 -6.20
C CYS A 117 -3.98 -18.48 -6.14
N THR A 118 -3.92 -17.75 -7.25
CA THR A 118 -3.57 -16.31 -7.25
C THR A 118 -4.78 -15.42 -7.03
N LEU A 119 -5.98 -15.92 -7.32
CA LEU A 119 -7.26 -15.28 -6.98
C LEU A 119 -7.80 -15.80 -5.63
N HIS A 120 -7.50 -17.05 -5.28
CA HIS A 120 -8.11 -17.79 -4.17
C HIS A 120 -7.07 -18.45 -3.25
N GLY A 121 -5.98 -17.73 -2.95
CA GLY A 121 -4.87 -18.23 -2.13
C GLY A 121 -5.31 -18.86 -0.81
N ASP A 122 -6.19 -18.21 -0.04
CA ASP A 122 -6.71 -18.73 1.23
C ASP A 122 -7.41 -20.12 1.10
N LEU A 123 -8.05 -20.39 -0.04
CA LEU A 123 -8.67 -21.69 -0.34
C LEU A 123 -7.62 -22.75 -0.69
N CYS A 124 -6.52 -22.36 -1.35
CA CYS A 124 -5.40 -23.24 -1.63
C CYS A 124 -4.58 -23.54 -0.35
N ASP A 125 -4.36 -22.54 0.50
CA ASP A 125 -3.72 -22.69 1.81
C ASP A 125 -4.52 -23.63 2.73
N ALA A 126 -5.86 -23.48 2.77
CA ALA A 126 -6.75 -24.38 3.51
C ALA A 126 -6.68 -25.84 3.00
N ASN A 127 -6.52 -26.02 1.67
CA ASN A 127 -6.27 -27.31 1.03
C ASN A 127 -4.80 -27.76 1.08
N LYS A 128 -3.92 -27.04 1.80
CA LYS A 128 -2.49 -27.32 2.01
C LYS A 128 -1.67 -27.38 0.72
N VAL A 129 -2.01 -26.53 -0.25
CA VAL A 129 -1.32 -26.40 -1.53
C VAL A 129 -0.04 -25.59 -1.35
N THR A 130 1.11 -26.26 -1.27
CA THR A 130 2.43 -25.62 -1.08
C THR A 130 3.22 -25.41 -2.38
N GLY A 131 2.59 -25.63 -3.55
CA GLY A 131 3.23 -25.51 -4.86
C GLY A 131 2.29 -25.86 -6.01
N TYR A 132 2.61 -25.43 -7.23
CA TYR A 132 1.68 -25.45 -8.36
C TYR A 132 2.21 -26.20 -9.60
N PRO A 133 1.36 -26.94 -10.33
CA PRO A 133 -0.01 -27.29 -9.96
C PRO A 133 -0.03 -28.41 -8.92
N THR A 134 -0.96 -28.33 -7.97
CA THR A 134 -1.25 -29.41 -7.03
C THR A 134 -2.57 -30.07 -7.42
N LEU A 135 -2.57 -31.39 -7.55
CA LEU A 135 -3.71 -32.18 -8.01
C LEU A 135 -4.28 -32.99 -6.84
N LEU A 136 -5.48 -32.63 -6.39
CA LEU A 136 -6.13 -33.22 -5.21
C LEU A 136 -7.40 -33.97 -5.61
N MET A 137 -7.55 -35.18 -5.07
CA MET A 137 -8.77 -35.98 -5.15
C MET A 137 -9.56 -35.78 -3.86
N PHE A 138 -10.84 -35.42 -4.00
CA PHE A 138 -11.79 -35.24 -2.90
C PHE A 138 -12.90 -36.28 -3.01
N HIS A 139 -13.39 -36.75 -1.86
CA HIS A 139 -14.60 -37.56 -1.74
C HIS A 139 -15.43 -36.97 -0.60
N ASP A 140 -16.69 -36.63 -0.86
CA ASP A 140 -17.64 -36.04 0.11
C ASP A 140 -17.03 -34.89 0.93
N GLY A 141 -16.53 -33.87 0.23
CA GLY A 141 -15.91 -32.66 0.78
C GLY A 141 -14.50 -32.82 1.35
N LYS A 142 -13.92 -34.03 1.36
CA LYS A 142 -12.63 -34.32 2.04
C LYS A 142 -11.56 -34.75 1.06
N ILE A 143 -10.34 -34.21 1.19
CA ILE A 143 -9.16 -34.70 0.47
C ILE A 143 -8.90 -36.16 0.84
N VAL A 144 -8.92 -37.06 -0.15
CA VAL A 144 -8.62 -38.50 0.02
C VAL A 144 -7.27 -38.91 -0.55
N ASP A 145 -6.74 -38.19 -1.55
CA ASP A 145 -5.41 -38.45 -2.12
C ASP A 145 -4.85 -37.23 -2.87
N GLN A 146 -3.55 -37.22 -3.14
CA GLN A 146 -2.84 -36.20 -3.93
C GLN A 146 -2.00 -36.90 -5.00
N PHE A 147 -2.19 -36.52 -6.27
CA PHE A 147 -1.40 -37.09 -7.37
C PHE A 147 0.04 -36.53 -7.35
N LYS A 148 1.04 -37.42 -7.37
CA LYS A 148 2.48 -37.09 -7.19
C LYS A 148 3.41 -37.68 -8.26
N LYS A 149 2.86 -38.25 -9.34
CA LYS A 149 3.62 -38.82 -10.46
C LYS A 149 3.97 -37.76 -11.52
N ALA A 150 4.70 -38.18 -12.56
CA ALA A 150 4.72 -37.46 -13.83
C ALA A 150 3.28 -37.20 -14.32
N ARG A 151 3.03 -36.01 -14.86
CA ARG A 151 1.68 -35.50 -15.14
C ARG A 151 1.20 -35.88 -16.54
N GLU A 152 1.41 -37.15 -16.89
CA GLU A 152 1.01 -37.75 -18.16
C GLU A 152 -0.46 -38.20 -18.13
N LEU A 153 -1.13 -38.12 -19.29
CA LEU A 153 -2.57 -38.37 -19.43
C LEU A 153 -2.98 -39.76 -18.91
N GLU A 154 -2.21 -40.79 -19.24
CA GLU A 154 -2.52 -42.18 -18.87
C GLU A 154 -2.27 -42.49 -17.39
N ASP A 155 -1.28 -41.84 -16.76
CA ASP A 155 -1.06 -41.97 -15.31
C ASP A 155 -2.19 -41.29 -14.52
N LEU A 156 -2.72 -40.16 -15.03
CA LEU A 156 -3.87 -39.46 -14.47
C LEU A 156 -5.16 -40.30 -14.62
N LYS A 157 -5.42 -40.85 -15.80
CA LYS A 157 -6.53 -41.81 -16.02
C LYS A 157 -6.44 -43.02 -15.09
N ALA A 158 -5.24 -43.61 -14.93
CA ALA A 158 -5.03 -44.74 -14.01
C ALA A 158 -5.27 -44.37 -12.54
N PHE A 159 -4.86 -43.17 -12.12
CA PHE A 159 -5.13 -42.64 -10.78
C PHE A 159 -6.62 -42.47 -10.51
N MET A 160 -7.39 -41.93 -11.48
CA MET A 160 -8.84 -41.78 -11.39
C MET A 160 -9.56 -43.14 -11.40
N LYS A 161 -9.22 -44.05 -12.33
CA LYS A 161 -9.78 -45.43 -12.40
C LYS A 161 -9.61 -46.18 -11.07
N ARG A 162 -8.49 -45.99 -10.36
CA ARG A 162 -8.25 -46.57 -9.02
C ARG A 162 -9.20 -46.02 -7.95
N HIS A 163 -9.45 -44.71 -7.92
CA HIS A 163 -10.31 -44.08 -6.91
C HIS A 163 -11.80 -44.37 -7.14
N VAL A 164 -12.25 -44.38 -8.40
CA VAL A 164 -13.61 -44.84 -8.75
C VAL A 164 -13.82 -46.29 -8.27
N LYS A 165 -12.85 -47.19 -8.50
CA LYS A 165 -12.93 -48.58 -8.02
C LYS A 165 -12.90 -48.71 -6.49
N ALA A 166 -12.29 -47.76 -5.77
CA ALA A 166 -12.24 -47.75 -4.31
C ALA A 166 -13.49 -47.15 -3.65
N ALA A 167 -14.27 -46.34 -4.38
CA ALA A 167 -15.52 -45.74 -3.92
C ALA A 167 -16.76 -46.65 -4.09
N ALA A 168 -16.63 -47.78 -4.80
CA ALA A 168 -17.72 -48.72 -5.03
C ALA A 168 -18.14 -49.46 -3.72
N PRO A 169 -19.44 -49.54 -3.40
CA PRO A 169 -19.89 -50.15 -2.14
C PRO A 169 -19.77 -51.69 -2.13
N PRO A 170 -19.44 -52.31 -0.98
CA PRO A 170 -19.44 -53.76 -0.83
C PRO A 170 -20.88 -54.33 -0.78
N PRO A 171 -21.11 -55.59 -1.19
CA PRO A 171 -22.42 -56.21 -1.17
C PRO A 171 -22.96 -56.41 0.27
N PRO A 172 -24.26 -56.21 0.52
CA PRO A 172 -24.81 -56.14 1.87
C PRO A 172 -25.02 -57.51 2.55
N PRO A 173 -24.68 -57.65 3.85
CA PRO A 173 -25.11 -58.78 4.66
C PRO A 173 -26.59 -58.65 5.12
N PRO A 174 -27.27 -59.76 5.48
CA PRO A 174 -28.67 -59.74 5.89
C PRO A 174 -28.88 -59.19 7.33
N PRO A 175 -29.99 -58.47 7.59
CA PRO A 175 -30.25 -57.83 8.88
C PRO A 175 -30.96 -58.76 9.89
N PRO A 176 -30.56 -58.67 11.17
CA PRO A 176 -31.54 -58.61 12.27
C PRO A 176 -31.13 -57.55 13.34
N PRO A 177 -31.91 -57.33 14.41
CA PRO A 177 -33.03 -56.40 14.39
C PRO A 177 -32.81 -55.16 15.29
N VAL A 178 -33.67 -54.15 15.12
CA VAL A 178 -33.57 -52.85 15.82
C VAL A 178 -33.84 -52.97 17.33
N ALA A 179 -33.00 -52.32 18.13
CA ALA A 179 -33.29 -51.90 19.50
C ALA A 179 -32.95 -50.40 19.66
N PRO A 180 -33.74 -49.61 20.42
CA PRO A 180 -33.61 -48.15 20.41
C PRO A 180 -32.54 -47.64 21.39
N VAL A 181 -31.71 -46.72 20.92
CA VAL A 181 -30.86 -45.86 21.77
C VAL A 181 -31.17 -44.40 21.44
N GLN A 182 -31.40 -43.59 22.46
CA GLN A 182 -31.73 -42.17 22.31
C GLN A 182 -30.48 -41.35 21.95
N PRO A 183 -30.60 -40.30 21.11
CA PRO A 183 -29.48 -39.40 20.88
C PRO A 183 -29.15 -38.61 22.17
N PRO A 184 -27.87 -38.49 22.56
CA PRO A 184 -27.46 -37.57 23.61
C PRO A 184 -27.85 -36.12 23.27
N ALA A 185 -28.14 -35.32 24.29
CA ALA A 185 -28.50 -33.92 24.10
C ALA A 185 -27.35 -33.12 23.46
N ALA A 186 -27.66 -32.27 22.49
CA ALA A 186 -26.69 -31.36 21.89
C ALA A 186 -26.26 -30.28 22.89
N GLU A 187 -24.96 -30.15 23.13
CA GLU A 187 -24.43 -29.00 23.87
C GLU A 187 -24.64 -27.72 23.07
N ALA A 188 -25.37 -26.76 23.65
CA ALA A 188 -25.71 -25.52 22.97
C ALA A 188 -24.50 -24.57 22.92
N VAL A 189 -23.95 -24.35 21.72
CA VAL A 189 -22.98 -23.28 21.48
C VAL A 189 -23.63 -21.93 21.84
N LYS A 190 -23.09 -21.27 22.87
CA LYS A 190 -23.62 -19.99 23.36
C LYS A 190 -23.46 -18.90 22.29
N GLN A 191 -24.58 -18.30 21.89
CA GLN A 191 -24.56 -17.13 21.01
C GLN A 191 -24.03 -15.90 21.77
N PRO A 192 -23.29 -14.99 21.10
CA PRO A 192 -23.01 -13.65 21.62
C PRO A 192 -24.30 -12.87 21.90
N PRO A 193 -24.28 -11.87 22.81
CA PRO A 193 -25.48 -11.11 23.18
C PRO A 193 -26.11 -10.39 21.98
N ALA A 194 -27.45 -10.33 21.96
CA ALA A 194 -28.23 -9.84 20.84
C ALA A 194 -28.00 -8.34 20.56
N VAL A 195 -27.28 -8.03 19.48
CA VAL A 195 -27.09 -6.65 19.00
C VAL A 195 -28.41 -6.14 18.43
N THR A 196 -28.91 -5.02 18.97
CA THR A 196 -30.12 -4.36 18.46
C THR A 196 -29.89 -3.81 17.05
N LEU A 197 -30.49 -4.45 16.04
CA LEU A 197 -30.48 -3.99 14.66
C LEU A 197 -31.29 -2.68 14.53
N ASN A 198 -30.75 -1.70 13.82
CA ASN A 198 -31.49 -0.50 13.41
C ASN A 198 -31.91 -0.66 11.94
N PRO A 199 -33.21 -0.79 11.62
CA PRO A 199 -33.67 -1.00 10.24
C PRO A 199 -33.38 0.19 9.31
N ASN A 200 -32.95 1.34 9.83
CA ASN A 200 -32.58 2.52 9.03
C ASN A 200 -31.08 2.57 8.67
N ILE A 201 -30.25 1.66 9.18
CA ILE A 201 -28.80 1.60 8.89
C ILE A 201 -28.53 0.45 7.92
N ASN A 202 -28.15 0.78 6.68
CA ASN A 202 -27.88 -0.18 5.61
C ASN A 202 -28.85 -1.40 5.57
N PRO A 203 -30.15 -1.18 5.32
CA PRO A 203 -31.18 -2.23 5.38
C PRO A 203 -30.99 -3.37 4.38
N ASN A 204 -30.22 -3.17 3.31
CA ASN A 204 -29.94 -4.19 2.31
C ASN A 204 -28.68 -5.02 2.63
N GLY A 205 -27.68 -4.42 3.28
CA GLY A 205 -26.35 -4.99 3.45
C GLY A 205 -25.47 -4.77 2.21
N GLU A 206 -25.59 -3.58 1.61
CA GLU A 206 -24.93 -3.22 0.35
C GLU A 206 -23.87 -2.13 0.57
N VAL A 207 -22.96 -1.96 -0.39
CA VAL A 207 -22.00 -0.86 -0.36
C VAL A 207 -22.69 0.39 -0.91
N LEU A 208 -22.85 1.42 -0.09
CA LEU A 208 -23.47 2.67 -0.52
C LEU A 208 -22.40 3.56 -1.18
N SER A 209 -22.56 3.90 -2.47
CA SER A 209 -21.70 4.91 -3.11
C SER A 209 -22.21 6.31 -2.76
N LEU A 210 -21.34 7.17 -2.22
CA LEU A 210 -21.72 8.47 -1.68
C LEU A 210 -21.12 9.64 -2.47
N THR A 211 -22.00 10.55 -2.86
CA THR A 211 -21.68 11.90 -3.36
C THR A 211 -21.64 12.91 -2.21
N PRO A 212 -21.03 14.11 -2.39
CA PRO A 212 -20.92 15.11 -1.32
C PRO A 212 -22.25 15.56 -0.70
N SER A 213 -23.35 15.57 -1.47
CA SER A 213 -24.69 15.87 -0.97
C SER A 213 -25.28 14.74 -0.11
N SER A 214 -24.95 13.49 -0.41
CA SER A 214 -25.38 12.31 0.36
C SER A 214 -24.48 11.98 1.56
N PHE A 215 -23.22 12.41 1.55
CA PHE A 215 -22.25 12.10 2.60
C PHE A 215 -22.73 12.58 3.98
N THR A 216 -23.14 13.85 4.08
CA THR A 216 -23.59 14.46 5.34
C THR A 216 -24.87 13.80 5.92
N SER A 217 -25.77 13.30 5.06
CA SER A 217 -27.00 12.63 5.53
C SER A 217 -26.76 11.18 5.94
N ILE A 218 -25.89 10.43 5.25
CA ILE A 218 -25.54 9.06 5.65
C ILE A 218 -24.70 9.04 6.94
N MET A 219 -23.78 10.00 7.14
CA MET A 219 -23.10 10.18 8.44
C MET A 219 -24.06 10.51 9.59
N ALA A 220 -25.30 10.90 9.30
CA ALA A 220 -26.32 11.19 10.30
C ALA A 220 -27.18 9.97 10.70
N THR A 221 -27.18 8.85 9.95
CA THR A 221 -28.02 7.69 10.27
C THR A 221 -27.38 6.72 11.27
N GLY A 222 -26.05 6.68 11.37
CA GLY A 222 -25.34 5.84 12.33
C GLY A 222 -23.85 5.66 12.03
N PRO A 223 -23.20 4.67 12.70
CA PRO A 223 -21.80 4.34 12.47
C PRO A 223 -21.55 3.99 10.99
N THR A 224 -20.48 4.53 10.44
CA THR A 224 -20.20 4.48 9.00
C THR A 224 -18.71 4.20 8.74
N PHE A 225 -18.43 3.22 7.89
CA PHE A 225 -17.07 2.87 7.46
C PHE A 225 -16.92 3.22 5.98
N VAL A 226 -16.05 4.18 5.66
CA VAL A 226 -15.87 4.74 4.30
C VAL A 226 -14.63 4.15 3.66
N LYS A 227 -14.76 3.68 2.41
CA LYS A 227 -13.64 3.45 1.50
C LYS A 227 -13.53 4.61 0.51
N PHE A 228 -12.56 5.49 0.73
CA PHE A 228 -12.15 6.48 -0.27
C PHE A 228 -11.30 5.78 -1.33
N PHE A 229 -11.70 5.89 -2.61
CA PHE A 229 -11.10 5.11 -3.69
C PHE A 229 -11.04 5.89 -5.00
N ALA A 230 -10.32 5.33 -5.97
CA ALA A 230 -10.38 5.75 -7.37
C ALA A 230 -10.57 4.52 -8.28
N PRO A 231 -11.40 4.58 -9.34
CA PRO A 231 -11.75 3.45 -10.21
C PRO A 231 -10.58 2.82 -10.95
N TRP A 232 -9.48 3.55 -11.22
CA TRP A 232 -8.29 2.98 -11.84
C TRP A 232 -7.46 2.11 -10.87
N CYS A 233 -7.44 2.45 -9.57
CA CYS A 233 -6.50 1.88 -8.60
C CYS A 233 -6.67 0.37 -8.37
N GLY A 234 -5.60 -0.40 -8.63
CA GLY A 234 -5.58 -1.85 -8.47
C GLY A 234 -5.85 -2.33 -7.05
N HIS A 235 -5.40 -1.61 -6.02
CA HIS A 235 -5.71 -1.92 -4.62
C HIS A 235 -7.18 -1.70 -4.28
N CYS A 236 -7.82 -0.67 -4.86
CA CYS A 236 -9.26 -0.43 -4.72
C CYS A 236 -10.09 -1.55 -5.38
N LYS A 237 -9.69 -1.99 -6.58
CA LYS A 237 -10.31 -3.13 -7.30
C LYS A 237 -10.20 -4.42 -6.49
N LYS A 238 -9.02 -4.75 -5.97
CA LYS A 238 -8.79 -5.94 -5.12
C LYS A 238 -9.59 -5.91 -3.81
N LEU A 239 -9.80 -4.72 -3.21
CA LEU A 239 -10.58 -4.58 -1.97
C LEU A 239 -12.11 -4.61 -2.18
N ALA A 240 -12.60 -4.23 -3.37
CA ALA A 240 -14.03 -4.14 -3.66
C ALA A 240 -14.88 -5.40 -3.33
N PRO A 241 -14.47 -6.65 -3.65
CA PRO A 241 -15.23 -7.84 -3.24
C PRO A 241 -15.30 -8.00 -1.72
N THR A 242 -14.19 -7.81 -1.02
CA THR A 242 -14.11 -7.84 0.46
C THR A 242 -15.01 -6.78 1.10
N TRP A 243 -15.04 -5.57 0.53
CA TRP A 243 -15.90 -4.47 0.97
C TRP A 243 -17.40 -4.81 0.84
N LYS A 244 -17.78 -5.50 -0.26
CA LYS A 244 -19.13 -6.03 -0.46
C LYS A 244 -19.49 -7.18 0.50
N GLN A 245 -18.53 -8.01 0.90
CA GLN A 245 -18.74 -9.02 1.95
C GLN A 245 -18.94 -8.36 3.32
N LEU A 246 -18.15 -7.32 3.65
CA LEU A 246 -18.30 -6.55 4.89
C LEU A 246 -19.66 -5.86 4.99
N ALA A 247 -20.14 -5.27 3.89
CA ALA A 247 -21.47 -4.67 3.81
C ALA A 247 -22.60 -5.65 4.16
N ARG A 248 -22.51 -6.89 3.66
CA ARG A 248 -23.49 -7.95 3.95
C ARG A 248 -23.45 -8.39 5.41
N HIS A 249 -22.25 -8.49 5.99
CA HIS A 249 -22.04 -8.84 7.40
C HIS A 249 -22.54 -7.76 8.37
N MET A 250 -22.41 -6.48 8.02
CA MET A 250 -22.83 -5.35 8.87
C MET A 250 -24.23 -4.79 8.56
N LYS A 251 -25.05 -5.54 7.83
CA LYS A 251 -26.46 -5.23 7.53
C LYS A 251 -27.25 -4.87 8.79
N GLY A 252 -27.98 -3.75 8.80
CA GLY A 252 -28.73 -3.30 9.98
C GLY A 252 -27.88 -2.74 11.14
N ARG A 253 -26.55 -2.63 10.98
CA ARG A 253 -25.61 -2.26 12.05
C ARG A 253 -24.66 -1.12 11.69
N VAL A 254 -24.09 -1.12 10.48
CA VAL A 254 -23.13 -0.09 10.01
C VAL A 254 -23.37 0.23 8.54
N ASN A 255 -23.30 1.52 8.19
CA ASN A 255 -23.21 1.94 6.80
C ASN A 255 -21.81 1.59 6.26
N ILE A 256 -21.70 0.60 5.38
CA ILE A 256 -20.45 0.30 4.66
C ILE A 256 -20.54 1.02 3.32
N VAL A 257 -19.64 1.97 3.08
CA VAL A 257 -19.81 2.97 2.02
C VAL A 257 -18.53 3.21 1.23
N GLU A 258 -18.65 3.79 0.06
CA GLU A 258 -17.53 4.16 -0.79
C GLU A 258 -17.69 5.55 -1.41
N VAL A 259 -16.58 6.24 -1.63
CA VAL A 259 -16.52 7.58 -2.24
C VAL A 259 -15.49 7.56 -3.35
N ASN A 260 -15.89 7.85 -4.57
CA ASN A 260 -14.95 8.01 -5.69
C ASN A 260 -14.28 9.40 -5.60
N CYS A 261 -12.97 9.41 -5.41
CA CYS A 261 -12.17 10.62 -5.28
C CYS A 261 -11.74 11.23 -6.62
N ASP A 262 -11.89 10.50 -7.73
CA ASP A 262 -11.80 11.11 -9.07
C ASP A 262 -13.02 12.02 -9.29
N ASP A 263 -14.24 11.53 -9.01
CA ASP A 263 -15.48 12.32 -9.14
C ASP A 263 -15.61 13.41 -8.07
N HIS A 264 -15.08 13.18 -6.86
CA HIS A 264 -15.37 13.97 -5.66
C HIS A 264 -14.11 14.39 -4.90
N THR A 265 -13.07 14.81 -5.63
CA THR A 265 -11.74 15.14 -5.10
C THR A 265 -11.75 16.17 -3.96
N SER A 266 -12.68 17.13 -3.97
CA SER A 266 -12.81 18.14 -2.92
C SER A 266 -13.20 17.54 -1.56
N LEU A 267 -14.14 16.59 -1.54
CA LEU A 267 -14.54 15.85 -0.34
C LEU A 267 -13.37 15.01 0.18
N CYS A 268 -12.67 14.28 -0.69
CA CYS A 268 -11.53 13.46 -0.28
C CYS A 268 -10.37 14.31 0.29
N LYS A 269 -10.10 15.49 -0.29
CA LYS A 269 -9.11 16.44 0.26
C LYS A 269 -9.55 17.01 1.61
N GLN A 270 -10.83 17.31 1.80
CA GLN A 270 -11.38 17.78 3.09
C GLN A 270 -11.25 16.71 4.19
N GLU A 271 -11.52 15.44 3.87
CA GLU A 271 -11.38 14.31 4.80
C GLU A 271 -9.93 13.82 4.97
N GLY A 272 -8.96 14.49 4.33
CA GLY A 272 -7.52 14.26 4.53
C GLY A 272 -6.92 13.07 3.77
N VAL A 273 -7.59 12.58 2.73
CA VAL A 273 -7.15 11.42 1.93
C VAL A 273 -5.88 11.75 1.14
N GLN A 274 -4.81 10.96 1.35
CA GLN A 274 -3.51 11.12 0.69
C GLN A 274 -3.16 10.00 -0.31
N GLY A 275 -3.96 8.94 -0.37
CA GLY A 275 -3.73 7.80 -1.27
C GLY A 275 -4.94 6.86 -1.32
N TYR A 276 -4.88 5.80 -2.14
CA TYR A 276 -6.04 4.94 -2.40
C TYR A 276 -5.75 3.43 -2.28
N PRO A 277 -6.65 2.64 -1.65
CA PRO A 277 -7.79 3.10 -0.84
C PRO A 277 -7.34 3.53 0.56
N THR A 278 -7.88 4.65 1.03
CA THR A 278 -7.89 5.05 2.45
C THR A 278 -9.23 4.64 3.06
N LEU A 279 -9.19 4.07 4.25
CA LEU A 279 -10.34 3.48 4.94
C LEU A 279 -10.60 4.26 6.22
N MET A 280 -11.79 4.84 6.38
CA MET A 280 -12.06 5.82 7.45
C MET A 280 -13.32 5.45 8.24
N TRP A 281 -13.17 5.26 9.54
CA TRP A 281 -14.28 4.98 10.47
C TRP A 281 -14.85 6.27 11.07
N TYR A 282 -16.17 6.40 11.05
CA TYR A 282 -16.93 7.47 11.67
C TYR A 282 -17.96 6.86 12.62
N ALA A 283 -17.80 7.09 13.93
CA ALA A 283 -18.71 6.52 14.93
C ALA A 283 -20.13 7.13 14.86
N ASN A 284 -20.23 8.42 14.56
CA ASN A 284 -21.48 9.17 14.38
C ASN A 284 -21.21 10.54 13.72
N ARG A 285 -22.29 11.27 13.40
CA ARG A 285 -22.26 12.61 12.81
C ARG A 285 -21.37 13.58 13.62
N GLY A 286 -20.36 14.14 12.97
CA GLY A 286 -19.48 15.15 13.57
C GLY A 286 -18.34 14.59 14.42
N ALA A 287 -18.21 13.26 14.55
CA ALA A 287 -16.94 12.66 14.94
C ALA A 287 -15.89 12.89 13.84
N LYS A 288 -14.64 13.12 14.25
CA LYS A 288 -13.51 13.06 13.31
C LYS A 288 -13.39 11.63 12.79
N GLY A 289 -13.19 11.45 11.49
CA GLY A 289 -12.88 10.14 10.91
C GLY A 289 -11.53 9.59 11.39
N TYR A 290 -11.47 8.30 11.66
CA TYR A 290 -10.25 7.58 12.07
C TYR A 290 -9.78 6.65 10.96
N GLU A 291 -8.52 6.79 10.53
CA GLU A 291 -7.99 5.94 9.46
C GLU A 291 -7.70 4.52 9.97
N TYR A 292 -8.30 3.54 9.30
CA TYR A 292 -8.06 2.12 9.49
C TYR A 292 -6.84 1.69 8.67
N ASN A 293 -5.71 1.57 9.37
CA ASN A 293 -4.40 1.23 8.80
C ASN A 293 -3.96 -0.22 9.06
N SER A 294 -4.86 -1.08 9.55
CA SER A 294 -4.61 -2.52 9.73
C SER A 294 -4.96 -3.35 8.49
N GLY A 295 -4.65 -4.64 8.53
CA GLY A 295 -4.82 -5.59 7.44
C GLY A 295 -6.24 -5.69 6.88
N ARG A 296 -6.31 -5.91 5.57
CA ARG A 296 -7.53 -5.71 4.77
C ARG A 296 -8.22 -7.02 4.36
N LYS A 297 -7.94 -8.15 5.03
CA LYS A 297 -8.70 -9.40 4.88
C LYS A 297 -10.10 -9.26 5.49
N ILE A 298 -11.05 -10.08 5.03
CA ILE A 298 -12.45 -9.97 5.47
C ILE A 298 -12.59 -10.10 6.99
N ASP A 299 -11.90 -11.05 7.63
CA ASP A 299 -12.11 -11.30 9.07
C ASP A 299 -11.42 -10.25 9.96
N GLN A 300 -10.36 -9.61 9.48
CA GLN A 300 -9.76 -8.43 10.13
C GLN A 300 -10.73 -7.22 10.06
N LEU A 301 -11.33 -7.00 8.89
CA LEU A 301 -12.33 -5.94 8.68
C LEU A 301 -13.62 -6.20 9.46
N LYS A 302 -14.10 -7.46 9.52
CA LYS A 302 -15.22 -7.86 10.39
C LYS A 302 -14.87 -7.61 11.85
N ALA A 303 -13.79 -8.20 12.38
CA ALA A 303 -13.42 -8.07 13.80
C ALA A 303 -13.25 -6.61 14.23
N PHE A 304 -12.63 -5.77 13.39
CA PHE A 304 -12.57 -4.33 13.60
C PHE A 304 -13.97 -3.70 13.60
N THR A 305 -14.79 -3.97 12.58
CA THR A 305 -16.07 -3.28 12.40
C THR A 305 -17.14 -3.75 13.40
N ASP A 306 -17.07 -5.02 13.83
CA ASP A 306 -17.81 -5.56 14.95
C ASP A 306 -17.45 -4.81 16.23
N LYS A 307 -16.16 -4.79 16.64
CA LYS A 307 -15.71 -4.03 17.83
C LYS A 307 -16.04 -2.54 17.73
N ALA A 308 -15.78 -1.89 16.60
CA ALA A 308 -16.03 -0.46 16.39
C ALA A 308 -17.53 -0.11 16.35
N SER A 309 -18.39 -1.01 15.87
CA SER A 309 -19.85 -0.85 15.98
C SER A 309 -20.38 -1.13 17.39
N SER A 310 -19.73 -2.02 18.14
CA SER A 310 -19.97 -2.24 19.57
C SER A 310 -19.16 -1.29 20.47
N ALA A 311 -18.65 -0.18 19.93
CA ALA A 311 -17.86 0.81 20.67
C ALA A 311 -18.74 1.65 21.60
N GLY A 312 -19.22 1.03 22.68
CA GLY A 312 -20.05 1.68 23.67
C GLY A 312 -20.04 0.96 25.01
N VAL A 313 -20.44 1.70 26.03
CA VAL A 313 -20.50 1.23 27.41
C VAL A 313 -21.50 0.08 27.53
N GLN A 314 -21.03 -1.10 27.96
CA GLN A 314 -21.81 -2.28 28.30
C GLN A 314 -22.04 -2.31 29.81
N VAL A 315 -23.29 -2.40 30.27
CA VAL A 315 -23.60 -2.53 31.70
C VAL A 315 -23.44 -3.99 32.11
N LEU A 316 -22.66 -4.25 33.16
CA LEU A 316 -22.50 -5.59 33.74
C LEU A 316 -23.84 -6.04 34.36
N ALA A 317 -24.22 -7.29 34.14
CA ALA A 317 -25.42 -7.88 34.75
C ALA A 317 -25.17 -8.14 36.25
N GLU A 318 -24.06 -8.78 36.57
CA GLU A 318 -23.58 -8.98 37.94
C GLU A 318 -22.13 -8.47 38.09
N SER A 319 -21.76 -7.98 39.27
CA SER A 319 -20.39 -7.53 39.53
C SER A 319 -19.35 -8.66 39.52
N ALA A 320 -19.80 -9.92 39.63
CA ALA A 320 -18.99 -11.12 39.47
C ALA A 320 -18.53 -11.35 38.01
N ASP A 321 -19.29 -10.89 37.01
CA ASP A 321 -18.92 -11.02 35.59
C ASP A 321 -17.65 -10.22 35.23
N LEU A 322 -17.31 -9.22 36.05
CA LEU A 322 -16.11 -8.40 35.84
C LEU A 322 -14.83 -9.22 35.78
N ASP A 323 -14.63 -10.17 36.69
CA ASP A 323 -13.42 -11.00 36.74
C ASP A 323 -13.29 -11.91 35.52
N LYS A 324 -14.42 -12.36 34.95
CA LYS A 324 -14.45 -13.09 33.69
C LYS A 324 -13.99 -12.20 32.53
N HIS A 325 -14.50 -10.97 32.43
CA HIS A 325 -14.10 -10.06 31.36
C HIS A 325 -12.64 -9.57 31.48
N ILE A 326 -12.10 -9.45 32.70
CA ILE A 326 -10.67 -9.17 32.92
C ILE A 326 -9.79 -10.33 32.45
N ALA A 327 -10.25 -11.58 32.56
CA ALA A 327 -9.55 -12.74 32.00
C ALA A 327 -9.67 -12.84 30.47
N GLU A 328 -10.69 -12.24 29.85
CA GLU A 328 -10.95 -12.28 28.40
C GLU A 328 -10.24 -11.14 27.62
N GLU A 329 -10.13 -9.93 28.16
CA GLU A 329 -9.54 -8.77 27.49
C GLU A 329 -8.16 -8.40 28.07
N GLU A 330 -7.16 -8.12 27.22
CA GLU A 330 -5.83 -7.69 27.67
C GLU A 330 -5.82 -6.28 28.29
N VAL A 331 -6.79 -5.43 27.91
CA VAL A 331 -7.07 -4.12 28.52
C VAL A 331 -8.57 -3.89 28.50
N LEU A 332 -9.14 -3.41 29.61
CA LEU A 332 -10.52 -2.93 29.67
C LEU A 332 -10.66 -1.73 30.60
N TYR A 333 -11.72 -0.94 30.38
CA TYR A 333 -12.11 0.15 31.25
C TYR A 333 -13.41 -0.18 31.98
N LEU A 334 -13.45 0.10 33.28
CA LEU A 334 -14.63 -0.06 34.13
C LEU A 334 -15.13 1.33 34.57
N LEU A 335 -16.31 1.72 34.10
CA LEU A 335 -17.03 2.90 34.54
C LEU A 335 -17.84 2.57 35.80
N LEU A 336 -17.43 3.15 36.92
CA LEU A 336 -18.15 3.10 38.19
C LEU A 336 -18.94 4.40 38.35
N HIS A 337 -20.24 4.31 38.62
CA HIS A 337 -21.15 5.47 38.63
C HIS A 337 -22.30 5.29 39.62
N SER A 338 -22.91 6.40 40.07
CA SER A 338 -24.13 6.32 40.89
C SER A 338 -25.26 5.57 40.16
N PRO A 339 -26.03 4.69 40.83
CA PRO A 339 -27.24 4.09 40.27
C PRO A 339 -28.26 5.12 39.72
N THR A 340 -28.22 6.36 40.23
CA THR A 340 -29.10 7.45 39.81
C THR A 340 -28.58 8.24 38.59
N ASP A 341 -27.31 8.06 38.21
CA ASP A 341 -26.71 8.68 37.03
C ASP A 341 -26.62 7.64 35.91
N THR A 342 -27.69 7.50 35.14
CA THR A 342 -27.71 6.69 33.91
C THR A 342 -27.19 7.46 32.70
N GLU A 343 -27.08 8.78 32.81
CA GLU A 343 -26.82 9.66 31.67
C GLU A 343 -25.31 9.76 31.37
N ILE A 344 -24.45 9.57 32.39
CA ILE A 344 -23.02 9.34 32.19
C ILE A 344 -22.72 8.20 31.22
N LEU A 345 -23.56 7.15 31.17
CA LEU A 345 -23.39 6.03 30.21
C LEU A 345 -23.44 6.52 28.75
N ARG A 346 -24.29 7.52 28.45
CA ARG A 346 -24.41 8.12 27.12
C ARG A 346 -23.24 9.07 26.83
N VAL A 347 -22.76 9.80 27.85
CA VAL A 347 -21.62 10.70 27.75
C VAL A 347 -20.31 9.94 27.50
N ILE A 348 -20.02 8.91 28.30
CA ILE A 348 -18.82 8.08 28.13
C ILE A 348 -18.87 7.31 26.80
N ARG A 349 -20.04 6.83 26.36
CA ARG A 349 -20.21 6.24 25.02
C ARG A 349 -19.87 7.21 23.88
N GLY A 350 -20.08 8.52 24.09
CA GLY A 350 -19.63 9.56 23.15
C GLY A 350 -18.11 9.74 23.15
N ALA A 351 -17.50 9.86 24.34
CA ALA A 351 -16.05 10.03 24.50
C ALA A 351 -15.27 8.79 24.03
N SER A 352 -15.78 7.58 24.26
CA SER A 352 -15.15 6.31 23.88
C SER A 352 -15.07 6.06 22.38
N SER A 353 -15.69 6.91 21.55
CA SER A 353 -15.57 6.85 20.09
C SER A 353 -14.10 6.91 19.61
N VAL A 354 -13.20 7.54 20.39
CA VAL A 354 -11.75 7.59 20.14
C VAL A 354 -11.06 6.22 20.18
N LEU A 355 -11.70 5.20 20.78
CA LEU A 355 -11.13 3.87 21.00
C LEU A 355 -11.45 2.87 19.88
N LEU A 356 -12.41 3.18 19.00
CA LEU A 356 -12.86 2.24 17.95
C LEU A 356 -13.26 0.85 18.51
N GLY A 357 -13.76 0.81 19.75
CA GLY A 357 -14.18 -0.43 20.42
C GLY A 357 -13.07 -1.24 21.11
N SER A 358 -11.85 -0.72 21.21
CA SER A 358 -10.75 -1.37 21.93
C SER A 358 -9.87 -0.33 22.66
N PRO A 359 -9.76 -0.36 24.00
CA PRO A 359 -10.37 -1.30 24.96
C PRO A 359 -11.90 -1.30 25.00
N GLN A 360 -12.47 -2.40 25.48
CA GLN A 360 -13.90 -2.44 25.83
C GLN A 360 -14.17 -1.58 27.09
N ILE A 361 -15.36 -0.99 27.18
CA ILE A 361 -15.83 -0.28 28.38
C ILE A 361 -17.03 -1.00 28.98
N PHE A 362 -16.83 -1.52 30.19
CA PHE A 362 -17.89 -2.04 31.04
C PHE A 362 -18.35 -0.97 32.04
N ALA A 363 -19.57 -1.05 32.53
CA ALA A 363 -20.11 -0.18 33.57
C ALA A 363 -20.82 -0.96 34.67
N SER A 364 -20.73 -0.43 35.89
CA SER A 364 -21.51 -0.90 37.02
C SER A 364 -21.75 0.23 38.02
N SER A 365 -22.84 0.11 38.77
CA SER A 365 -23.18 0.97 39.90
C SER A 365 -23.18 0.22 41.23
N ASP A 366 -22.61 -0.99 41.27
CA ASP A 366 -22.49 -1.82 42.47
C ASP A 366 -21.47 -1.23 43.48
N PRO A 367 -21.89 -0.87 44.72
CA PRO A 367 -21.00 -0.40 45.78
C PRO A 367 -19.85 -1.37 46.12
N ALA A 368 -19.98 -2.67 45.85
CA ALA A 368 -18.91 -3.63 46.03
C ALA A 368 -17.71 -3.32 45.12
N LEU A 369 -17.95 -2.88 43.88
CA LEU A 369 -16.88 -2.51 42.94
C LEU A 369 -16.28 -1.14 43.24
N HIS A 370 -17.09 -0.18 43.73
CA HIS A 370 -16.56 1.08 44.30
C HIS A 370 -15.62 0.81 45.48
N THR A 371 -15.98 -0.14 46.36
CA THR A 371 -15.15 -0.55 47.50
C THR A 371 -13.88 -1.28 47.04
N ARG A 372 -14.00 -2.23 46.11
CA ARG A 372 -12.89 -3.02 45.53
C ARG A 372 -11.77 -2.15 44.97
N TYR A 373 -12.11 -1.05 44.29
CA TYR A 373 -11.15 -0.13 43.68
C TYR A 373 -10.94 1.16 44.48
N SER A 374 -11.35 1.19 45.76
CA SER A 374 -11.14 2.31 46.70
C SER A 374 -11.63 3.68 46.17
N ILE A 375 -12.75 3.69 45.46
CA ILE A 375 -13.33 4.93 44.90
C ILE A 375 -13.83 5.83 46.04
N PRO A 376 -13.43 7.12 46.10
CA PRO A 376 -13.81 8.01 47.19
C PRO A 376 -15.33 8.20 47.31
N ALA A 377 -15.82 8.20 48.55
CA ALA A 377 -17.21 8.51 48.84
C ALA A 377 -17.55 9.94 48.38
N GLY A 378 -18.53 10.05 47.48
CA GLY A 378 -18.94 11.32 46.86
C GLY A 378 -18.36 11.57 45.46
N SER A 379 -17.47 10.73 44.93
CA SER A 379 -17.12 10.75 43.49
C SER A 379 -18.35 10.36 42.65
N PRO A 380 -18.89 11.24 41.77
CA PRO A 380 -20.12 10.95 41.02
C PRO A 380 -19.94 9.79 40.03
N TRP A 381 -18.78 9.72 39.38
CA TRP A 381 -18.32 8.59 38.58
C TRP A 381 -16.80 8.55 38.48
N ALA A 382 -16.26 7.37 38.16
CA ALA A 382 -14.85 7.11 37.91
C ALA A 382 -14.67 6.09 36.78
N LEU A 383 -13.63 6.26 35.95
CA LEU A 383 -13.15 5.25 35.02
C LEU A 383 -11.89 4.59 35.56
N VAL A 384 -11.95 3.29 35.79
CA VAL A 384 -10.84 2.45 36.25
C VAL A 384 -10.22 1.75 35.04
N ALA A 385 -8.92 1.93 34.79
CA ALA A 385 -8.20 1.21 33.74
C ALA A 385 -7.57 -0.06 34.31
N LEU A 386 -7.86 -1.21 33.70
CA LEU A 386 -7.34 -2.53 34.06
C LEU A 386 -6.58 -3.10 32.86
N LYS A 387 -5.38 -3.65 33.11
CA LYS A 387 -4.45 -4.12 32.06
C LYS A 387 -3.84 -5.47 32.43
N ASP A 388 -3.42 -6.23 31.42
CA ASP A 388 -2.63 -7.46 31.53
C ASP A 388 -3.31 -8.54 32.40
N HIS A 389 -4.64 -8.59 32.37
CA HIS A 389 -5.53 -9.45 33.17
C HIS A 389 -5.42 -9.28 34.70
N ASP A 390 -4.82 -8.20 35.19
CA ASP A 390 -4.76 -7.89 36.62
C ASP A 390 -6.08 -7.29 37.11
N ALA A 391 -6.82 -8.09 37.86
CA ALA A 391 -8.11 -7.70 38.42
C ALA A 391 -8.04 -6.99 39.78
N LYS A 392 -6.83 -6.73 40.31
CA LYS A 392 -6.61 -6.16 41.65
C LYS A 392 -6.08 -4.75 41.60
N THR A 393 -5.10 -4.48 40.74
CA THR A 393 -4.43 -3.18 40.70
C THR A 393 -4.75 -2.45 39.38
N PRO A 394 -5.51 -1.34 39.43
CA PRO A 394 -5.68 -0.45 38.28
C PRO A 394 -4.37 0.12 37.75
N SER A 395 -4.27 0.39 36.46
CA SER A 395 -3.13 1.16 35.92
C SER A 395 -3.35 2.68 36.04
N SER A 396 -4.61 3.10 36.11
CA SER A 396 -5.00 4.48 36.39
C SER A 396 -6.48 4.53 36.78
N ILE A 397 -6.88 5.58 37.49
CA ILE A 397 -8.29 5.92 37.71
C ILE A 397 -8.48 7.39 37.32
N HIS A 398 -9.50 7.66 36.49
CA HIS A 398 -9.94 9.01 36.14
C HIS A 398 -11.26 9.32 36.85
N TYR A 399 -11.29 10.37 37.67
CA TYR A 399 -12.47 10.83 38.40
C TYR A 399 -13.14 11.99 37.66
N GLY A 400 -14.46 11.96 37.53
CA GLY A 400 -15.23 13.00 36.87
C GLY A 400 -16.14 13.81 37.80
N SER A 401 -16.24 15.12 37.54
CA SER A 401 -16.93 16.07 38.44
C SER A 401 -18.45 16.13 38.25
N SER A 402 -18.92 16.08 37.00
CA SER A 402 -20.35 16.10 36.64
C SER A 402 -20.52 15.79 35.16
N PRO A 403 -21.52 14.98 34.73
CA PRO A 403 -21.80 14.75 33.32
C PRO A 403 -21.91 16.06 32.52
N SER A 404 -22.59 17.07 33.06
CA SER A 404 -22.89 18.36 32.41
C SER A 404 -21.66 19.11 31.87
N SER A 405 -20.48 18.91 32.45
CA SER A 405 -19.23 19.53 32.00
C SER A 405 -18.70 19.01 30.65
N LEU A 406 -19.22 17.87 30.20
CA LEU A 406 -18.84 17.19 28.95
C LEU A 406 -19.82 17.49 27.79
N TYR A 407 -20.86 18.31 28.00
CA TYR A 407 -21.88 18.64 26.99
C TYR A 407 -21.55 19.88 26.17
N THR A 408 -20.90 20.87 26.81
CA THR A 408 -20.85 22.25 26.29
C THR A 408 -20.02 22.40 25.02
N SER A 409 -19.18 21.39 24.69
CA SER A 409 -18.86 20.94 23.33
C SER A 409 -17.75 19.88 23.41
N SER A 410 -17.46 19.21 22.29
CA SER A 410 -16.23 18.42 22.09
C SER A 410 -14.93 19.23 22.25
N SER A 411 -15.01 20.54 22.47
CA SER A 411 -13.88 21.42 22.75
C SER A 411 -13.63 21.67 24.25
N SER A 412 -14.49 21.19 25.17
CA SER A 412 -14.31 21.41 26.61
C SER A 412 -13.03 20.74 27.13
N ASP A 413 -12.39 21.35 28.12
CA ASP A 413 -11.09 20.90 28.65
C ASP A 413 -11.20 19.50 29.30
N GLU A 414 -12.30 19.25 30.01
CA GLU A 414 -12.61 17.90 30.55
C GLU A 414 -12.79 16.85 29.45
N SER A 415 -13.45 17.19 28.34
CA SER A 415 -13.58 16.26 27.20
C SER A 415 -12.22 15.93 26.57
N LYS A 416 -11.32 16.91 26.51
CA LYS A 416 -9.93 16.73 26.03
C LYS A 416 -9.10 15.89 26.99
N LYS A 417 -9.23 16.10 28.32
CA LYS A 417 -8.59 15.29 29.36
C LYS A 417 -9.05 13.84 29.32
N LEU A 418 -10.36 13.61 29.25
CA LEU A 418 -10.97 12.28 29.15
C LEU A 418 -10.50 11.56 27.89
N ASN A 419 -10.60 12.18 26.71
CA ASN A 419 -10.14 11.57 25.46
C ASN A 419 -8.64 11.26 25.47
N ARG A 420 -7.81 12.13 26.08
CA ARG A 420 -6.38 11.86 26.28
C ARG A 420 -6.16 10.67 27.23
N TRP A 421 -6.85 10.62 28.37
CA TRP A 421 -6.73 9.53 29.34
C TRP A 421 -7.14 8.17 28.72
N LEU A 422 -8.24 8.15 27.97
CA LEU A 422 -8.71 6.97 27.23
C LEU A 422 -7.70 6.49 26.17
N LEU A 423 -7.02 7.40 25.47
CA LEU A 423 -5.99 7.05 24.49
C LEU A 423 -4.64 6.69 25.12
N THR A 424 -4.29 7.24 26.28
CA THR A 424 -3.06 6.90 27.01
C THR A 424 -3.11 5.45 27.48
N HIS A 425 -4.13 5.06 28.25
CA HIS A 425 -4.14 3.77 28.95
C HIS A 425 -4.57 2.58 28.07
N ARG A 426 -4.60 2.75 26.74
CA ARG A 426 -5.17 1.79 25.78
C ARG A 426 -4.28 0.57 25.47
N LEU A 427 -2.99 0.67 25.75
CA LEU A 427 -2.00 -0.36 25.43
C LEU A 427 -1.77 -1.27 26.65
N PRO A 428 -1.68 -2.60 26.49
CA PRO A 428 -1.20 -3.49 27.56
C PRO A 428 0.27 -3.19 27.88
N THR A 429 0.76 -3.66 29.02
CA THR A 429 2.18 -3.55 29.39
C THR A 429 3.06 -4.43 28.51
N THR A 430 2.50 -5.52 27.99
CA THR A 430 3.18 -6.47 27.11
C THR A 430 2.40 -6.68 25.82
N THR A 431 3.08 -6.67 24.68
CA THR A 431 2.42 -6.84 23.37
C THR A 431 3.32 -7.51 22.34
N GLU A 432 2.76 -7.85 21.18
CA GLU A 432 3.47 -8.27 19.98
C GLU A 432 3.46 -7.15 18.96
N LEU A 433 4.61 -6.86 18.33
CA LEU A 433 4.76 -5.82 17.32
C LEU A 433 4.65 -6.40 15.89
N THR A 434 3.41 -6.69 15.49
CA THR A 434 3.05 -6.98 14.10
C THR A 434 2.99 -5.70 13.26
N ARG A 435 2.82 -5.84 11.94
CA ARG A 435 2.53 -4.68 11.06
C ARG A 435 1.25 -3.93 11.46
N ASP A 436 0.27 -4.62 12.05
CA ASP A 436 -1.01 -4.05 12.47
C ASP A 436 -0.91 -3.30 13.81
N THR A 437 -0.11 -3.80 14.76
CA THR A 437 0.05 -3.16 16.09
C THR A 437 1.13 -2.08 16.12
N PHE A 438 2.16 -2.17 15.26
CA PHE A 438 3.29 -1.23 15.20
C PHE A 438 2.86 0.24 15.23
N GLN A 439 1.95 0.64 14.34
CA GLN A 439 1.49 2.03 14.24
C GLN A 439 0.65 2.48 15.45
N SER A 440 -0.01 1.55 16.16
CA SER A 440 -0.81 1.85 17.36
C SER A 440 0.06 2.13 18.59
N VAL A 441 1.21 1.44 18.69
CA VAL A 441 2.22 1.62 19.74
C VAL A 441 3.12 2.83 19.43
N MET A 442 3.71 2.88 18.24
CA MET A 442 4.74 3.87 17.87
C MET A 442 4.19 5.29 17.63
N ASN A 443 2.87 5.44 17.45
CA ASN A 443 2.20 6.74 17.39
C ASN A 443 1.29 7.01 18.62
N ALA A 444 1.49 6.28 19.73
CA ALA A 444 0.71 6.52 20.95
C ALA A 444 0.96 7.95 21.49
N PRO A 445 -0.09 8.70 21.87
CA PRO A 445 0.01 10.14 22.14
C PRO A 445 0.87 10.51 23.35
N GLN A 446 1.05 9.58 24.30
CA GLN A 446 1.94 9.69 25.45
C GLN A 446 3.42 9.39 25.11
N SER A 447 3.68 8.84 23.92
CA SER A 447 4.99 8.40 23.44
C SER A 447 5.79 7.55 24.44
N PRO A 448 5.36 6.29 24.69
CA PRO A 448 6.00 5.42 25.67
C PRO A 448 7.43 5.06 25.29
N LEU A 449 8.21 4.58 26.26
CA LEU A 449 9.44 3.84 25.96
C LEU A 449 9.07 2.43 25.54
N VAL A 450 9.51 2.01 24.36
CA VAL A 450 9.20 0.68 23.81
C VAL A 450 10.42 -0.23 23.99
N VAL A 451 10.27 -1.28 24.81
CA VAL A 451 11.32 -2.28 25.09
C VAL A 451 11.15 -3.44 24.12
N LEU A 452 11.77 -3.30 22.96
CA LEU A 452 11.74 -4.26 21.86
C LEU A 452 12.63 -5.46 22.16
N CYS A 453 12.05 -6.66 22.05
CA CYS A 453 12.70 -7.95 22.34
C CYS A 453 12.69 -8.82 21.08
N PHE A 454 13.79 -8.79 20.31
CA PHE A 454 13.90 -9.45 19.01
C PHE A 454 14.33 -10.91 19.13
N SER A 455 13.62 -11.79 18.44
CA SER A 455 13.94 -13.22 18.33
C SER A 455 13.13 -13.92 17.22
N PRO A 456 13.51 -15.12 16.75
CA PRO A 456 12.79 -15.85 15.71
C PRO A 456 11.39 -16.33 16.14
N GLU A 457 10.45 -16.42 15.19
CA GLU A 457 9.06 -16.89 15.40
C GLU A 457 8.98 -18.21 16.18
N ARG A 458 9.88 -19.17 15.91
CA ARG A 458 9.99 -20.46 16.64
C ARG A 458 10.19 -20.34 18.17
N THR A 459 10.52 -19.15 18.68
CA THR A 459 10.71 -18.87 20.12
C THR A 459 9.61 -17.99 20.73
N GLN A 460 8.68 -17.48 19.92
CA GLN A 460 7.63 -16.52 20.29
C GLN A 460 6.90 -16.91 21.58
N ASP A 461 6.39 -18.14 21.69
CA ASP A 461 5.68 -18.60 22.88
C ASP A 461 6.50 -18.54 24.17
N ALA A 462 7.81 -18.83 24.10
CA ALA A 462 8.69 -18.79 25.27
C ALA A 462 9.02 -17.35 25.66
N VAL A 463 9.31 -16.50 24.67
CA VAL A 463 9.65 -15.09 24.86
C VAL A 463 8.43 -14.29 25.31
N MET A 464 7.23 -14.55 24.77
CA MET A 464 5.97 -13.91 25.19
C MET A 464 5.54 -14.34 26.60
N ARG A 465 5.69 -15.62 26.99
CA ARG A 465 5.47 -16.05 28.38
C ARG A 465 6.42 -15.34 29.35
N ARG A 466 7.71 -15.22 28.99
CA ARG A 466 8.70 -14.49 29.80
C ARG A 466 8.39 -12.99 29.84
N LEU A 467 7.93 -12.40 28.75
CA LEU A 467 7.47 -11.01 28.70
C LEU A 467 6.28 -10.76 29.61
N LYS A 468 5.23 -11.60 29.59
CA LYS A 468 4.06 -11.44 30.48
C LYS A 468 4.47 -11.48 31.97
N ASP A 469 5.43 -12.32 32.36
CA ASP A 469 6.05 -12.31 33.69
C ASP A 469 6.87 -11.02 33.99
N ILE A 470 7.63 -10.52 33.02
CA ILE A 470 8.35 -9.23 33.13
C ILE A 470 7.35 -8.06 33.30
N GLY A 471 6.26 -8.04 32.52
CA GLY A 471 5.21 -7.03 32.58
C GLY A 471 4.46 -7.02 33.91
N ALA A 472 4.07 -8.19 34.42
CA ALA A 472 3.46 -8.32 35.75
C ALA A 472 4.38 -7.80 36.85
N LYS A 473 5.69 -8.13 36.79
CA LYS A 473 6.71 -7.61 37.72
C LYS A 473 6.94 -6.11 37.56
N TRP A 474 6.84 -5.56 36.34
CA TRP A 474 6.92 -4.13 36.08
C TRP A 474 5.71 -3.36 36.64
N ARG A 475 4.49 -3.87 36.44
CA ARG A 475 3.28 -3.29 37.04
C ARG A 475 3.35 -3.33 38.55
N HIS A 476 3.71 -4.46 39.16
CA HIS A 476 3.90 -4.54 40.61
C HIS A 476 4.97 -3.53 41.11
N ARG A 477 6.08 -3.35 40.38
CA ARG A 477 7.13 -2.38 40.71
C ARG A 477 6.64 -0.91 40.66
N THR A 478 5.69 -0.62 39.77
CA THR A 478 5.22 0.74 39.46
C THR A 478 3.82 1.03 40.03
N GLU A 479 3.40 0.29 41.06
CA GLU A 479 2.09 0.38 41.73
C GLU A 479 0.91 0.32 40.73
N GLY A 480 1.07 -0.53 39.71
CA GLY A 480 0.13 -0.73 38.62
C GLY A 480 0.30 0.21 37.42
N SER A 481 0.93 1.37 37.58
CA SER A 481 0.92 2.44 36.58
C SER A 481 1.68 2.13 35.29
N GLY A 482 2.75 1.32 35.36
CA GLY A 482 3.67 1.10 34.25
C GLY A 482 4.59 2.29 33.93
N ILE A 483 4.52 3.39 34.70
CA ILE A 483 5.22 4.64 34.44
C ILE A 483 6.47 4.77 35.31
N VAL A 484 7.58 5.23 34.71
CA VAL A 484 8.80 5.64 35.42
C VAL A 484 9.35 6.94 34.83
N HIS A 485 9.85 7.85 35.66
CA HIS A 485 10.35 9.18 35.26
C HIS A 485 9.42 9.98 34.31
N GLY A 486 8.09 9.77 34.41
CA GLY A 486 7.09 10.42 33.55
C GLY A 486 6.88 9.78 32.16
N LYS A 487 7.52 8.64 31.88
CA LYS A 487 7.30 7.83 30.67
C LYS A 487 6.58 6.52 31.03
N GLU A 488 5.50 6.21 30.33
CA GLU A 488 4.94 4.84 30.29
C GLU A 488 5.92 3.92 29.55
N VAL A 489 5.97 2.64 29.94
CA VAL A 489 6.85 1.64 29.34
C VAL A 489 6.02 0.47 28.80
N VAL A 490 6.23 0.14 27.53
CA VAL A 490 5.59 -1.01 26.84
C VAL A 490 6.68 -1.98 26.43
N PHE A 491 6.56 -3.24 26.84
CA PHE A 491 7.47 -4.31 26.41
C PHE A 491 6.87 -5.03 25.21
N ALA A 492 7.64 -5.18 24.14
CA ALA A 492 7.12 -5.71 22.88
C ALA A 492 8.04 -6.81 22.31
N TRP A 493 7.48 -7.98 22.02
CA TRP A 493 8.18 -8.96 21.16
C TRP A 493 8.09 -8.52 19.70
N MET A 494 9.12 -8.82 18.92
CA MET A 494 9.13 -8.59 17.48
C MET A 494 9.97 -9.65 16.77
N ASP A 495 9.38 -10.24 15.73
CA ASP A 495 9.99 -11.27 14.89
C ASP A 495 11.25 -10.75 14.17
N GLU A 496 12.42 -11.32 14.47
CA GLU A 496 13.67 -10.85 13.85
C GLU A 496 13.90 -11.31 12.41
N ASP A 497 13.20 -12.37 11.97
CA ASP A 497 13.24 -12.87 10.60
C ASP A 497 12.40 -11.97 9.68
N LYS A 498 11.16 -11.65 10.07
CA LYS A 498 10.23 -10.80 9.30
C LYS A 498 10.64 -9.32 9.25
N TRP A 499 11.50 -8.86 10.16
CA TRP A 499 11.90 -7.45 10.27
C TRP A 499 13.41 -7.18 10.16
N THR A 500 14.22 -8.16 9.73
CA THR A 500 15.70 -8.07 9.65
C THR A 500 16.23 -6.75 9.06
N ASP A 501 15.73 -6.30 7.89
CA ASP A 501 16.25 -5.09 7.24
C ASP A 501 15.85 -3.80 7.97
N TRP A 502 14.66 -3.77 8.56
CA TRP A 502 14.22 -2.65 9.39
C TRP A 502 15.04 -2.53 10.67
N MET A 503 15.30 -3.66 11.35
CA MET A 503 16.18 -3.72 12.54
C MET A 503 17.62 -3.26 12.21
N LYS A 504 18.13 -3.65 11.04
CA LYS A 504 19.44 -3.22 10.54
C LYS A 504 19.47 -1.72 10.23
N SER A 505 18.41 -1.16 9.65
CA SER A 505 18.31 0.26 9.30
C SER A 505 18.16 1.15 10.55
N MET A 506 17.23 0.81 11.44
CA MET A 506 16.89 1.66 12.61
C MET A 506 17.86 1.51 13.77
N TYR A 507 18.38 0.30 14.01
CA TYR A 507 19.15 -0.04 15.22
C TYR A 507 20.53 -0.66 14.93
N GLY A 508 20.96 -0.74 13.66
CA GLY A 508 22.21 -1.39 13.27
C GLY A 508 22.22 -2.92 13.47
N LEU A 509 21.08 -3.52 13.83
CA LEU A 509 20.97 -4.93 14.22
C LEU A 509 20.82 -5.84 13.00
N ALA A 510 21.94 -6.21 12.38
CA ALA A 510 21.98 -7.21 11.32
C ALA A 510 21.48 -8.60 11.80
N LYS A 511 21.02 -9.46 10.87
CA LYS A 511 20.67 -10.85 11.15
C LYS A 511 21.92 -11.65 11.56
N ARG A 512 21.76 -12.57 12.53
CA ARG A 512 22.81 -13.55 12.89
C ARG A 512 22.73 -14.76 11.95
N PRO A 513 23.86 -15.44 11.65
CA PRO A 513 23.78 -16.79 11.07
C PRO A 513 23.07 -17.73 12.05
N GLU A 514 22.33 -18.71 11.54
CA GLU A 514 21.69 -19.70 12.41
C GLU A 514 22.73 -20.63 13.03
N ILE A 515 22.60 -20.86 14.34
CA ILE A 515 23.46 -21.77 15.11
C ILE A 515 22.54 -22.89 15.63
N GLU A 516 22.89 -24.14 15.33
CA GLU A 516 22.12 -25.29 15.84
C GLU A 516 22.10 -25.30 17.37
N GLY A 517 20.94 -25.63 17.95
CA GLY A 517 20.67 -25.53 19.38
C GLY A 517 20.28 -24.12 19.87
N GLN A 518 20.31 -23.08 19.03
CA GLN A 518 19.99 -21.71 19.44
C GLN A 518 18.48 -21.42 19.43
N GLY A 519 17.83 -21.77 20.55
CA GLY A 519 16.41 -21.51 20.85
C GLY A 519 16.15 -21.07 22.30
N ASP A 520 17.16 -20.56 23.00
CA ASP A 520 17.11 -20.18 24.42
C ASP A 520 16.88 -18.67 24.63
N LEU A 521 16.30 -18.29 25.76
CA LEU A 521 15.92 -16.92 26.10
C LEU A 521 17.12 -15.95 26.23
N ASP A 522 18.32 -16.47 26.49
CA ASP A 522 19.55 -15.65 26.52
C ASP A 522 19.96 -15.11 25.15
N THR A 523 19.36 -15.58 24.04
CA THR A 523 19.73 -15.11 22.69
C THR A 523 18.93 -13.88 22.24
N VAL A 524 17.81 -13.60 22.92
CA VAL A 524 16.89 -12.48 22.64
C VAL A 524 17.63 -11.14 22.71
N ARG A 525 17.51 -10.33 21.66
CA ARG A 525 18.15 -9.01 21.60
C ARG A 525 17.19 -7.95 22.13
N VAL A 526 17.60 -7.20 23.16
CA VAL A 526 16.76 -6.15 23.76
C VAL A 526 17.24 -4.76 23.32
N VAL A 527 16.31 -3.91 22.88
CA VAL A 527 16.52 -2.49 22.59
C VAL A 527 15.40 -1.68 23.22
N ILE A 528 15.74 -0.59 23.90
CA ILE A 528 14.78 0.38 24.44
C ILE A 528 14.73 1.56 23.47
N ALA A 529 13.57 1.89 22.92
CA ALA A 529 13.39 3.00 21.98
C ALA A 529 12.58 4.15 22.58
N ASP A 530 13.08 5.39 22.46
CA ASP A 530 12.30 6.62 22.66
C ASP A 530 12.01 7.23 21.28
N HIS A 531 10.93 6.74 20.65
CA HIS A 531 10.52 7.15 19.31
C HIS A 531 10.19 8.66 19.21
N SER A 532 9.82 9.31 20.32
CA SER A 532 9.60 10.77 20.36
C SER A 532 10.87 11.61 20.20
N LYS A 533 12.03 11.00 20.49
CA LYS A 533 13.36 11.62 20.33
C LYS A 533 14.17 11.00 19.19
N LEU A 534 13.68 9.91 18.59
CA LEU A 534 14.38 9.08 17.60
C LEU A 534 15.75 8.61 18.11
N VAL A 535 15.76 8.12 19.35
CA VAL A 535 16.92 7.47 19.96
C VAL A 535 16.58 6.08 20.49
N TYR A 536 17.59 5.25 20.60
CA TYR A 536 17.51 3.93 21.21
C TYR A 536 18.69 3.66 22.15
N TYR A 537 18.53 2.65 23.00
CA TYR A 537 19.50 2.17 23.96
C TYR A 537 19.58 0.65 23.86
N ASN A 538 20.79 0.12 23.63
CA ASN A 538 21.07 -1.32 23.54
C ASN A 538 22.01 -1.81 24.66
N THR A 539 22.41 -0.91 25.56
CA THR A 539 23.20 -1.20 26.77
C THR A 539 22.63 -0.53 28.02
N ASP A 540 23.04 -0.99 29.19
CA ASP A 540 22.92 -0.24 30.44
C ASP A 540 23.88 0.97 30.49
N HIS A 541 23.85 1.73 31.60
CA HIS A 541 24.74 2.88 31.83
C HIS A 541 26.23 2.50 31.93
N ALA A 542 26.56 1.24 32.21
CA ALA A 542 27.92 0.72 32.30
C ALA A 542 28.43 0.13 30.97
N GLY A 543 27.58 0.10 29.93
CA GLY A 543 27.91 -0.40 28.59
C GLY A 543 27.69 -1.90 28.39
N ASN A 544 27.06 -2.62 29.34
CA ASN A 544 26.74 -4.04 29.18
C ASN A 544 25.47 -4.20 28.34
N ALA A 545 25.40 -5.27 27.53
CA ALA A 545 24.18 -5.64 26.83
C ALA A 545 23.03 -5.97 27.80
N ILE A 546 21.84 -5.45 27.51
CA ILE A 546 20.62 -5.63 28.32
C ILE A 546 20.18 -7.10 28.25
N ARG A 547 20.08 -7.79 29.39
CA ARG A 547 19.82 -9.24 29.43
C ARG A 547 18.33 -9.56 29.61
N PHE A 548 17.70 -10.11 28.57
CA PHE A 548 16.28 -10.50 28.57
C PHE A 548 15.91 -11.50 29.69
N THR A 549 16.81 -12.42 30.00
CA THR A 549 16.63 -13.39 31.10
C THR A 549 16.60 -12.73 32.48
N SER A 550 17.13 -11.52 32.67
CA SER A 550 17.16 -10.81 33.96
C SER A 550 16.21 -9.61 33.99
N SER A 551 15.12 -9.73 34.76
CA SER A 551 14.17 -8.63 34.95
C SER A 551 14.83 -7.39 35.56
N SER A 552 15.78 -7.57 36.50
CA SER A 552 16.52 -6.45 37.09
C SER A 552 17.46 -5.75 36.09
N SER A 553 18.06 -6.49 35.15
CA SER A 553 18.85 -5.90 34.06
C SER A 553 17.97 -5.03 33.14
N MET A 554 16.81 -5.55 32.73
CA MET A 554 15.86 -4.79 31.91
C MET A 554 15.33 -3.56 32.66
N PHE A 555 14.96 -3.70 33.94
CA PHE A 555 14.38 -2.60 34.71
C PHE A 555 15.39 -1.48 34.97
N ALA A 556 16.65 -1.81 35.30
CA ALA A 556 17.71 -0.80 35.44
C ALA A 556 17.98 -0.07 34.11
N ALA A 557 18.08 -0.79 32.99
CA ALA A 557 18.28 -0.18 31.69
C ALA A 557 17.11 0.73 31.26
N VAL A 558 15.87 0.39 31.64
CA VAL A 558 14.69 1.25 31.45
C VAL A 558 14.76 2.50 32.32
N ASP A 559 15.14 2.39 33.59
CA ASP A 559 15.33 3.56 34.46
C ASP A 559 16.42 4.49 33.92
N ASP A 560 17.54 3.95 33.45
CA ASP A 560 18.67 4.70 32.90
C ASP A 560 18.34 5.34 31.55
N ALA A 561 17.53 4.69 30.70
CA ALA A 561 17.00 5.28 29.48
C ALA A 561 15.98 6.40 29.78
N ALA A 562 15.07 6.19 30.73
CA ALA A 562 14.03 7.16 31.09
C ALA A 562 14.59 8.39 31.82
N SER A 563 15.60 8.21 32.66
CA SER A 563 16.32 9.30 33.35
C SER A 563 17.47 9.91 32.53
N GLY A 564 17.77 9.38 31.34
CA GLY A 564 18.78 9.93 30.43
C GLY A 564 20.24 9.65 30.81
N LYS A 565 20.50 8.64 31.64
CA LYS A 565 21.85 8.20 32.05
C LYS A 565 22.52 7.28 31.03
N SER A 566 21.73 6.41 30.37
CA SER A 566 22.25 5.50 29.34
C SER A 566 22.69 6.27 28.10
N LYS A 567 23.72 5.77 27.43
CA LYS A 567 24.22 6.33 26.16
C LYS A 567 23.16 6.18 25.07
N ALA A 568 22.60 7.29 24.60
CA ALA A 568 21.63 7.32 23.51
C ALA A 568 22.31 7.11 22.15
N HIS A 569 21.76 6.21 21.33
CA HIS A 569 22.10 6.02 19.92
C HIS A 569 20.98 6.62 19.05
N ASN A 570 21.32 7.24 17.91
CA ASN A 570 20.32 7.83 17.02
C ASN A 570 19.69 6.72 16.16
N SER A 571 18.36 6.70 15.99
CA SER A 571 17.67 5.71 15.15
C SER A 571 17.49 6.13 13.68
N GLU A 572 18.20 7.18 13.23
CA GLU A 572 18.15 7.72 11.86
C GLU A 572 19.55 7.95 11.31
N GLY A 573 19.68 7.84 9.99
CA GLY A 573 20.89 8.16 9.25
C GLY A 573 21.31 9.62 9.36
N THR A 574 22.56 9.92 9.05
CA THR A 574 23.10 11.29 9.09
C THR A 574 22.41 12.24 8.09
N ILE A 575 21.89 11.70 6.98
CA ILE A 575 21.20 12.46 5.94
C ILE A 575 19.78 12.88 6.40
N GLU A 576 19.02 11.94 6.98
CA GLU A 576 17.66 12.17 7.49
C GLU A 576 17.67 13.21 8.62
N ARG A 577 18.65 13.12 9.52
CA ARG A 577 18.88 14.11 10.59
C ARG A 577 19.17 15.51 10.03
N MET A 578 19.89 15.63 8.91
CA MET A 578 20.13 16.91 8.24
C MET A 578 18.85 17.47 7.61
N ALA A 579 18.07 16.64 6.91
CA ALA A 579 16.79 17.04 6.33
C ALA A 579 15.79 17.52 7.40
N ARG A 580 15.67 16.80 8.52
CA ARG A 580 14.85 17.16 9.68
C ARG A 580 15.28 18.49 10.31
N TYR A 581 16.58 18.70 10.50
CA TYR A 581 17.12 19.96 11.04
C TYR A 581 16.76 21.16 10.14
N LEU A 582 16.91 21.01 8.82
CA LEU A 582 16.55 22.03 7.84
C LEU A 582 15.04 22.31 7.84
N ASN A 583 14.18 21.29 7.85
CA ASN A 583 12.72 21.45 7.84
C ASN A 583 12.20 22.15 9.11
N ASN A 584 12.68 21.75 10.29
CA ASN A 584 12.32 22.42 11.55
C ASN A 584 12.86 23.87 11.59
N LYS A 585 14.02 24.14 11.01
CA LYS A 585 14.54 25.50 10.83
C LYS A 585 13.64 26.32 9.90
N MET A 586 13.18 25.77 8.78
CA MET A 586 12.29 26.46 7.83
C MET A 586 10.99 26.92 8.48
N GLN A 587 10.29 26.04 9.22
CA GLN A 587 9.06 26.43 9.94
C GLN A 587 9.31 27.54 10.98
N SER A 588 10.45 27.52 11.67
CA SER A 588 10.83 28.60 12.60
C SER A 588 11.18 29.92 11.90
N LEU A 589 11.74 29.87 10.68
CA LEU A 589 11.99 31.05 9.85
C LEU A 589 10.68 31.65 9.34
N GLU A 590 9.75 30.82 8.86
CA GLU A 590 8.46 31.24 8.34
C GLU A 590 7.67 32.04 9.40
N SER A 591 7.61 31.52 10.62
CA SER A 591 6.99 32.23 11.76
C SER A 591 7.70 33.56 12.08
N PHE A 592 9.05 33.58 12.11
CA PHE A 592 9.80 34.80 12.41
C PHE A 592 9.66 35.88 11.32
N VAL A 593 9.60 35.49 10.04
CA VAL A 593 9.40 36.40 8.90
C VAL A 593 7.99 36.99 8.91
N ILE A 594 6.99 36.20 9.26
CA ILE A 594 5.58 36.65 9.40
C ILE A 594 5.40 37.57 10.61
N GLU A 595 5.97 37.24 11.78
CA GLU A 595 5.86 38.07 12.99
C GLU A 595 6.68 39.37 12.90
N LYS A 596 7.86 39.34 12.27
CA LYS A 596 8.81 40.47 12.25
C LYS A 596 9.36 40.75 10.84
N PRO A 597 8.50 41.14 9.88
CA PRO A 597 8.90 41.38 8.50
C PRO A 597 9.95 42.49 8.37
N PHE A 598 9.83 43.59 9.10
CA PHE A 598 10.81 44.70 9.06
C PHE A 598 12.18 44.33 9.63
N HIS A 599 12.25 43.48 10.66
CA HIS A 599 13.54 42.97 11.16
C HIS A 599 14.17 41.98 10.17
N SER A 600 13.34 41.12 9.57
CA SER A 600 13.80 40.16 8.55
C SER A 600 14.35 40.88 7.32
N LEU A 601 13.69 41.95 6.85
CA LEU A 601 14.17 42.82 5.79
C LEU A 601 15.47 43.54 6.16
N PHE A 602 15.58 44.06 7.39
CA PHE A 602 16.82 44.70 7.86
C PHE A 602 18.00 43.71 7.93
N ILE A 603 17.78 42.49 8.43
CA ILE A 603 18.78 41.42 8.46
C ILE A 603 19.22 41.04 7.04
N LEU A 604 18.28 40.94 6.09
CA LEU A 604 18.57 40.66 4.68
C LEU A 604 19.44 41.76 4.05
N ILE A 605 19.08 43.02 4.25
CA ILE A 605 19.85 44.17 3.75
C ILE A 605 21.25 44.23 4.38
N ALA A 606 21.35 44.01 5.69
CA ALA A 606 22.63 43.97 6.41
C ALA A 606 23.52 42.82 5.93
N PHE A 607 22.94 41.65 5.62
CA PHE A 607 23.66 40.51 5.05
C PHE A 607 24.22 40.84 3.66
N PHE A 608 23.42 41.41 2.75
CA PHE A 608 23.90 41.80 1.42
C PHE A 608 24.93 42.94 1.47
N ALA A 609 24.77 43.91 2.37
CA ALA A 609 25.76 44.97 2.57
C ALA A 609 27.10 44.41 3.11
N LEU A 610 27.05 43.47 4.07
CA LEU A 610 28.24 42.80 4.60
C LEU A 610 28.91 41.93 3.52
N ALA A 611 28.14 41.17 2.75
CA ALA A 611 28.65 40.38 1.64
C ALA A 611 29.33 41.25 0.59
N PHE A 612 28.74 42.39 0.21
CA PHE A 612 29.35 43.35 -0.70
C PHE A 612 30.68 43.92 -0.17
N VAL A 613 30.76 44.26 1.11
CA VAL A 613 32.00 44.74 1.76
C VAL A 613 33.07 43.65 1.84
N VAL A 614 32.69 42.39 2.09
CA VAL A 614 33.61 41.24 2.09
C VAL A 614 34.13 40.96 0.68
N ILE A 615 33.25 40.90 -0.33
CA ILE A 615 33.63 40.68 -1.73
C ILE A 615 34.55 41.80 -2.22
N THR A 616 34.21 43.07 -1.98
CA THR A 616 35.07 44.20 -2.39
C THR A 616 36.39 44.29 -1.62
N ARG A 617 36.52 43.69 -0.42
CA ARG A 617 37.82 43.54 0.24
C ARG A 617 38.66 42.40 -0.33
N LEU A 618 38.05 41.24 -0.60
CA LEU A 618 38.74 40.08 -1.19
C LEU A 618 39.20 40.35 -2.64
N VAL A 619 38.38 41.04 -3.45
CA VAL A 619 38.76 41.38 -4.82
C VAL A 619 39.90 42.41 -4.87
N ASN A 620 40.02 43.29 -3.87
CA ASN A 620 41.06 44.33 -3.85
C ASN A 620 42.43 43.85 -3.32
N SER A 621 42.55 42.67 -2.69
CA SER A 621 43.87 42.14 -2.28
C SER A 621 44.64 41.50 -3.44
N ASP A 622 43.94 40.88 -4.40
CA ASP A 622 44.54 39.89 -5.30
C ASP A 622 44.88 40.45 -6.70
N VAL A 623 44.46 41.68 -7.02
CA VAL A 623 44.72 42.33 -8.32
C VAL A 623 46.19 42.67 -8.54
N SER A 624 46.96 42.88 -7.47
CA SER A 624 48.38 43.31 -7.54
C SER A 624 49.38 42.17 -7.76
N SER A 625 49.03 40.92 -7.42
CA SER A 625 49.84 39.73 -7.68
C SER A 625 49.64 39.20 -9.10
N ALA A 626 48.38 39.03 -9.50
CA ALA A 626 48.00 38.40 -10.77
C ALA A 626 48.60 39.09 -12.02
N GLN A 627 48.84 40.41 -11.96
CA GLN A 627 49.32 41.18 -13.11
C GLN A 627 50.77 40.85 -13.54
N ASN A 628 51.55 40.16 -12.69
CA ASN A 628 52.92 39.75 -13.02
C ASN A 628 52.97 38.31 -13.58
N GLU A 629 52.25 37.36 -12.98
CA GLU A 629 52.21 35.95 -13.45
C GLU A 629 51.63 35.83 -14.88
N TRP A 630 50.67 36.70 -15.22
CA TRP A 630 50.04 36.76 -16.55
C TRP A 630 51.02 37.06 -17.72
N LYS A 631 52.27 37.45 -17.45
CA LYS A 631 53.29 37.67 -18.49
C LYS A 631 54.10 36.42 -18.83
N GLU A 632 54.31 35.50 -17.90
CA GLU A 632 55.10 34.28 -18.16
C GLU A 632 54.27 33.16 -18.78
N LEU A 633 52.98 33.06 -18.46
CA LEU A 633 52.11 31.97 -18.91
C LEU A 633 51.75 31.99 -20.41
N LYS A 634 52.10 33.04 -21.17
CA LYS A 634 51.89 33.07 -22.63
C LYS A 634 52.79 32.11 -23.43
N GLY A 635 53.75 31.44 -22.78
CA GLY A 635 54.74 30.58 -23.45
C GLY A 635 54.41 29.10 -23.60
N ARG A 636 53.30 28.57 -23.05
CA ARG A 636 52.99 27.12 -23.10
C ARG A 636 51.51 26.82 -23.34
N THR A 637 51.22 26.17 -24.46
CA THR A 637 49.93 25.52 -24.76
C THR A 637 49.98 24.02 -24.46
N PRO A 638 49.09 23.53 -23.57
CA PRO A 638 48.65 22.14 -23.59
C PRO A 638 47.15 22.08 -23.88
N ARG A 639 46.76 21.90 -25.16
CA ARG A 639 45.39 21.46 -25.48
C ARG A 639 45.32 19.94 -25.25
N CYS A 640 44.90 19.54 -24.06
CA CYS A 640 44.23 18.24 -23.90
C CYS A 640 42.75 18.45 -24.17
N ASP A 641 42.12 17.49 -24.85
CA ASP A 641 40.73 17.59 -25.28
C ASP A 641 39.79 17.19 -24.13
N MET A 642 39.00 18.15 -23.63
CA MET A 642 38.15 18.00 -22.44
C MET A 642 36.72 17.63 -22.81
N SER A 643 36.58 16.56 -23.60
CA SER A 643 35.31 16.04 -24.09
C SER A 643 34.67 15.08 -23.07
N ILE A 644 33.36 15.23 -22.81
CA ILE A 644 32.60 14.31 -21.94
C ILE A 644 32.55 12.92 -22.59
N ILE A 645 32.63 11.85 -21.80
CA ILE A 645 32.41 10.48 -22.32
C ILE A 645 30.96 10.12 -22.01
N PHE A 646 30.14 9.91 -23.04
CA PHE A 646 28.74 9.50 -22.91
C PHE A 646 28.59 8.02 -23.29
N TYR A 647 28.09 7.21 -22.36
CA TYR A 647 27.86 5.78 -22.56
C TYR A 647 26.40 5.56 -23.00
N ASP A 648 26.23 5.02 -24.21
CA ASP A 648 24.95 4.88 -24.92
C ASP A 648 24.76 3.44 -25.48
N ILE A 649 23.54 3.06 -25.85
CA ILE A 649 23.16 1.70 -26.27
C ILE A 649 22.92 1.66 -27.79
N PRO A 650 23.67 0.85 -28.57
CA PRO A 650 23.64 0.92 -30.03
C PRO A 650 22.40 0.25 -30.64
N SER A 651 21.98 0.80 -31.78
CA SER A 651 20.87 0.29 -32.60
C SER A 651 21.35 -0.24 -33.96
N THR A 652 20.44 -0.81 -34.75
CA THR A 652 20.67 -1.12 -36.16
C THR A 652 20.77 0.10 -37.06
N SER A 653 20.39 1.28 -36.57
CA SER A 653 20.43 2.56 -37.29
C SER A 653 21.72 3.31 -36.90
N PRO A 654 22.70 3.51 -37.80
CA PRO A 654 23.98 4.12 -37.46
C PRO A 654 23.84 5.49 -36.79
N GLY A 655 24.55 5.68 -35.66
CA GLY A 655 24.52 6.92 -34.87
C GLY A 655 23.35 7.06 -33.89
N TYR A 656 22.35 6.17 -33.93
CA TYR A 656 21.12 6.29 -33.15
C TYR A 656 20.99 5.28 -32.01
N SER A 657 20.31 5.70 -30.93
CA SER A 657 20.11 4.93 -29.71
C SER A 657 18.72 4.30 -29.58
N VAL A 658 18.65 3.19 -28.82
CA VAL A 658 17.47 2.35 -28.54
C VAL A 658 16.97 2.48 -27.10
N SER A 659 17.04 3.67 -26.52
CA SER A 659 16.42 3.96 -25.21
C SER A 659 15.98 5.42 -25.09
N PRO A 660 14.74 5.71 -24.67
CA PRO A 660 14.34 7.08 -24.34
C PRO A 660 15.22 7.72 -23.26
N ASN A 661 15.79 6.92 -22.34
CA ASN A 661 16.61 7.47 -21.26
C ASN A 661 17.95 8.02 -21.77
N THR A 662 18.58 7.37 -22.75
CA THR A 662 19.83 7.86 -23.36
C THR A 662 19.58 9.04 -24.28
N TRP A 663 18.46 9.04 -25.02
CA TRP A 663 18.01 10.20 -25.80
C TRP A 663 17.83 11.47 -24.95
N ARG A 664 17.31 11.36 -23.72
CA ARG A 664 17.26 12.51 -22.78
C ARG A 664 18.66 13.07 -22.49
N THR A 665 19.64 12.22 -22.23
CA THR A 665 21.03 12.65 -22.00
C THR A 665 21.66 13.29 -23.25
N ARG A 666 21.42 12.72 -24.44
CA ARG A 666 21.86 13.29 -25.74
C ARG A 666 21.30 14.70 -25.94
N TYR A 667 19.98 14.87 -25.78
CA TYR A 667 19.33 16.18 -25.81
C TYR A 667 19.90 17.15 -24.77
N CYS A 668 20.16 16.72 -23.53
CA CYS A 668 20.76 17.58 -22.50
C CYS A 668 22.19 18.03 -22.87
N LEU A 669 23.05 17.14 -23.39
CA LEU A 669 24.41 17.48 -23.80
C LEU A 669 24.42 18.46 -24.99
N ASN A 670 23.59 18.18 -26.01
CA ASN A 670 23.45 19.04 -27.19
C ASN A 670 22.81 20.41 -26.84
N LEU A 671 21.78 20.45 -25.98
CA LEU A 671 21.16 21.69 -25.48
C LEU A 671 22.14 22.55 -24.67
N LYS A 672 23.12 21.92 -24.01
CA LYS A 672 24.21 22.58 -23.29
C LYS A 672 25.41 22.94 -24.18
N GLY A 673 25.42 22.54 -25.45
CA GLY A 673 26.55 22.78 -26.36
C GLY A 673 27.87 22.18 -25.86
N LEU A 674 27.81 21.05 -25.16
CA LEU A 674 28.99 20.42 -24.57
C LEU A 674 29.60 19.41 -25.56
N PRO A 675 30.94 19.41 -25.77
CA PRO A 675 31.58 18.37 -26.55
C PRO A 675 31.52 17.04 -25.79
N TYR A 676 31.13 15.97 -26.49
CA TYR A 676 31.20 14.61 -25.97
C TYR A 676 31.62 13.60 -27.04
N THR A 677 32.16 12.48 -26.59
CA THR A 677 32.35 11.24 -27.35
C THR A 677 31.27 10.24 -26.93
N THR A 678 30.80 9.39 -27.84
CA THR A 678 29.85 8.31 -27.49
C THR A 678 30.56 6.97 -27.46
N GLU A 679 30.60 6.35 -26.29
CA GLU A 679 31.00 4.96 -26.08
C GLU A 679 29.76 4.07 -26.17
N TRP A 680 29.73 3.17 -27.15
CA TRP A 680 28.58 2.30 -27.40
C TRP A 680 28.70 0.98 -26.65
N VAL A 681 27.68 0.62 -25.89
CA VAL A 681 27.70 -0.53 -24.96
C VAL A 681 26.48 -1.42 -25.21
N GLU A 682 26.73 -2.68 -25.56
CA GLU A 682 25.67 -3.68 -25.73
C GLU A 682 25.02 -4.02 -24.37
N PHE A 683 23.72 -4.31 -24.36
CA PHE A 683 22.95 -4.63 -23.14
C PHE A 683 23.61 -5.69 -22.21
N PRO A 684 24.20 -6.80 -22.71
CA PRO A 684 24.88 -7.78 -21.86
C PRO A 684 26.08 -7.19 -21.10
N ASP A 685 26.78 -6.22 -21.70
CA ASP A 685 28.07 -5.71 -21.22
C ASP A 685 27.93 -4.52 -20.27
N ILE A 686 26.75 -3.90 -20.16
CA ILE A 686 26.49 -2.75 -19.27
C ILE A 686 26.90 -3.06 -17.83
N LYS A 687 26.54 -4.24 -17.30
CA LYS A 687 26.94 -4.63 -15.94
C LYS A 687 28.46 -4.74 -15.80
N THR A 688 29.10 -5.46 -16.73
CA THR A 688 30.56 -5.67 -16.75
C THR A 688 31.32 -4.35 -16.83
N LEU A 689 30.78 -3.36 -17.57
CA LEU A 689 31.32 -2.01 -17.64
C LEU A 689 31.27 -1.28 -16.30
N TYR A 690 30.14 -1.31 -15.59
CA TYR A 690 30.00 -0.66 -14.28
C TYR A 690 30.94 -1.28 -13.25
N GLU A 691 31.05 -2.61 -13.22
CA GLU A 691 31.98 -3.34 -12.36
C GLU A 691 33.45 -3.01 -12.70
N LYS A 692 33.81 -2.90 -13.99
CA LYS A 692 35.14 -2.49 -14.47
C LYS A 692 35.50 -1.05 -14.09
N LEU A 693 34.52 -0.14 -14.09
CA LEU A 693 34.72 1.29 -13.80
C LEU A 693 34.54 1.63 -12.30
N GLY A 694 34.12 0.68 -11.47
CA GLY A 694 33.84 0.89 -10.05
C GLY A 694 32.59 1.74 -9.77
N VAL A 695 31.67 1.83 -10.74
CA VAL A 695 30.46 2.66 -10.65
C VAL A 695 29.32 1.89 -9.99
N PRO A 696 28.60 2.46 -9.00
CA PRO A 696 27.47 1.79 -8.36
C PRO A 696 26.31 1.54 -9.37
N PRO A 697 25.45 0.54 -9.11
CA PRO A 697 24.29 0.26 -9.97
C PRO A 697 23.39 1.50 -10.13
N THR A 698 22.87 1.71 -11.35
CA THR A 698 22.00 2.85 -11.69
C THR A 698 20.80 2.99 -10.75
N SER A 699 20.21 1.85 -10.34
CA SER A 699 19.15 1.81 -9.34
C SER A 699 19.06 0.42 -8.67
N LYS A 700 17.98 0.17 -7.93
CA LYS A 700 17.57 -1.16 -7.48
C LYS A 700 16.20 -1.51 -8.05
N THR A 701 15.92 -2.80 -8.24
CA THR A 701 14.56 -3.28 -8.52
C THR A 701 13.69 -3.17 -7.25
N LEU A 702 12.37 -3.39 -7.41
CA LEU A 702 11.44 -3.46 -6.27
C LEU A 702 11.82 -4.56 -5.25
N ASP A 703 12.47 -5.62 -5.72
CA ASP A 703 13.00 -6.74 -4.93
C ASP A 703 14.39 -6.44 -4.31
N GLY A 704 14.87 -5.19 -4.43
CA GLY A 704 16.15 -4.72 -3.89
C GLY A 704 17.39 -5.11 -4.72
N ASN A 705 17.23 -5.86 -5.81
CA ASN A 705 18.35 -6.33 -6.64
C ASN A 705 19.05 -5.16 -7.37
N PRO A 706 20.39 -5.19 -7.53
CA PRO A 706 21.12 -4.23 -8.35
C PRO A 706 20.60 -4.14 -9.79
N HIS A 707 20.28 -2.93 -10.26
CA HIS A 707 19.84 -2.67 -11.61
C HIS A 707 20.84 -1.78 -12.35
N TYR A 708 21.39 -2.28 -13.45
CA TYR A 708 22.40 -1.63 -14.27
C TYR A 708 21.77 -1.24 -15.62
N THR A 709 21.73 0.06 -15.93
CA THR A 709 21.25 0.57 -17.22
C THR A 709 21.92 1.90 -17.56
N LEU A 710 22.15 2.12 -18.84
CA LEU A 710 22.52 3.43 -19.38
C LEU A 710 21.27 4.34 -19.48
N PRO A 711 21.43 5.67 -19.51
CA PRO A 711 22.67 6.44 -19.70
C PRO A 711 23.63 6.47 -18.51
N MET A 712 24.89 6.71 -18.84
CA MET A 712 25.94 7.15 -17.93
C MET A 712 26.82 8.17 -18.66
N ILE A 713 27.34 9.17 -17.96
CA ILE A 713 28.43 10.02 -18.44
C ILE A 713 29.64 9.94 -17.52
N TYR A 714 30.83 10.20 -18.06
CA TYR A 714 32.01 10.62 -17.31
C TYR A 714 32.41 12.04 -17.73
N ASP A 715 32.58 12.91 -16.74
CA ASP A 715 33.00 14.30 -16.94
C ASP A 715 34.47 14.48 -16.53
N PRO A 716 35.41 14.69 -17.47
CA PRO A 716 36.83 14.89 -17.15
C PRO A 716 37.11 16.16 -16.34
N SER A 717 36.22 17.16 -16.36
CA SER A 717 36.39 18.44 -15.64
C SER A 717 36.09 18.33 -14.15
N THR A 718 35.34 17.31 -13.72
CA THR A 718 35.08 17.01 -12.29
C THR A 718 35.53 15.62 -11.87
N GLN A 719 35.98 14.79 -12.80
CA GLN A 719 36.39 13.38 -12.63
C GLN A 719 35.27 12.49 -12.05
N LYS A 720 34.01 12.76 -12.42
CA LYS A 720 32.83 12.04 -11.92
C LYS A 720 32.18 11.19 -12.99
N TYR A 721 31.75 9.99 -12.59
CA TYR A 721 30.71 9.23 -13.27
C TYR A 721 29.33 9.64 -12.72
N ILE A 722 28.37 9.87 -13.62
CA ILE A 722 26.96 10.12 -13.27
C ILE A 722 26.10 9.19 -14.11
N SER A 723 25.17 8.48 -13.49
CA SER A 723 24.22 7.57 -14.15
C SER A 723 22.78 7.92 -13.73
N ASP A 724 21.80 7.42 -14.49
CA ASP A 724 20.42 7.89 -14.61
C ASP A 724 20.25 9.22 -15.37
N SER A 725 19.23 9.26 -16.24
CA SER A 725 18.96 10.38 -17.14
C SER A 725 18.59 11.69 -16.42
N LEU A 726 17.85 11.61 -15.30
CA LEU A 726 17.46 12.79 -14.51
C LEU A 726 18.63 13.29 -13.66
N ALA A 727 19.38 12.38 -13.03
CA ALA A 727 20.59 12.73 -12.29
C ALA A 727 21.64 13.39 -13.20
N ILE A 728 21.83 12.89 -14.42
CA ILE A 728 22.68 13.51 -15.44
C ILE A 728 22.15 14.90 -15.85
N ALA A 729 20.85 15.04 -16.10
CA ALA A 729 20.25 16.32 -16.47
C ALA A 729 20.44 17.38 -15.37
N GLN A 730 20.17 17.03 -14.11
CA GLN A 730 20.38 17.91 -12.95
C GLN A 730 21.86 18.28 -12.76
N TYR A 731 22.76 17.29 -12.93
CA TYR A 731 24.20 17.52 -12.90
C TYR A 731 24.65 18.52 -13.98
N LEU A 732 24.23 18.32 -15.22
CA LEU A 732 24.61 19.19 -16.35
C LEU A 732 24.03 20.60 -16.22
N ASP A 733 22.82 20.77 -15.68
CA ASP A 733 22.22 22.10 -15.47
C ASP A 733 22.91 22.88 -14.35
N ALA A 734 23.38 22.18 -13.29
CA ALA A 734 24.12 22.78 -12.18
C ALA A 734 25.60 23.04 -12.47
N GLN A 735 26.29 22.11 -13.15
CA GLN A 735 27.72 22.22 -13.49
C GLN A 735 27.97 23.16 -14.67
N TYR A 736 27.04 23.21 -15.63
CA TYR A 736 27.12 24.05 -16.83
C TYR A 736 25.89 24.95 -16.95
N PRO A 737 25.71 25.92 -16.04
CA PRO A 737 24.52 26.78 -16.01
C PRO A 737 24.35 27.55 -17.32
N GLY A 738 23.09 27.71 -17.73
CA GLY A 738 22.72 28.51 -18.91
C GLY A 738 22.68 30.00 -18.57
N THR A 739 23.56 30.78 -19.19
CA THR A 739 23.51 32.25 -19.20
C THR A 739 23.44 32.77 -20.62
N ALA A 740 22.88 33.97 -20.82
CA ALA A 740 22.82 34.62 -22.13
C ALA A 740 24.22 34.83 -22.76
N GLU A 741 25.25 34.99 -21.93
CA GLU A 741 26.66 35.12 -22.35
C GLU A 741 27.29 33.77 -22.76
N SER A 742 26.80 32.66 -22.20
CA SER A 742 27.33 31.32 -22.44
C SER A 742 26.80 30.64 -23.71
N GLY A 743 25.67 31.12 -24.25
CA GLY A 743 24.95 30.49 -25.36
C GLY A 743 24.29 29.13 -25.03
N ARG A 744 24.41 28.61 -23.81
CA ARG A 744 23.87 27.31 -23.40
C ARG A 744 22.40 27.40 -23.00
N GLY A 745 21.61 26.39 -23.34
CA GLY A 745 20.25 26.24 -22.83
C GLY A 745 20.21 25.89 -21.34
N THR A 746 19.03 26.04 -20.75
CA THR A 746 18.71 25.65 -19.36
C THR A 746 17.72 24.49 -19.41
N ILE A 747 17.96 23.44 -18.63
CA ILE A 747 17.15 22.20 -18.65
C ILE A 747 15.95 22.31 -17.70
N PHE A 748 16.12 23.01 -16.58
CA PHE A 748 15.08 23.30 -15.58
C PHE A 748 14.86 24.82 -15.45
N PRO A 749 14.06 25.46 -16.32
CA PRO A 749 13.80 26.90 -16.26
C PRO A 749 13.32 27.38 -14.88
N SER A 750 13.76 28.56 -14.45
CA SER A 750 13.41 29.13 -13.13
C SER A 750 11.90 29.15 -12.89
N GLY A 751 11.45 28.57 -11.78
CA GLY A 751 10.04 28.47 -11.41
C GLY A 751 9.26 27.30 -12.04
N SER A 752 9.82 26.58 -13.02
CA SER A 752 9.14 25.47 -13.71
C SER A 752 9.07 24.16 -12.91
N ALA A 753 9.74 24.04 -11.77
CA ALA A 753 9.91 22.76 -11.05
C ALA A 753 8.58 22.02 -10.77
N GLY A 754 7.56 22.71 -10.25
CA GLY A 754 6.25 22.11 -9.97
C GLY A 754 5.47 21.73 -11.23
N VAL A 755 5.67 22.46 -12.34
CA VAL A 755 5.10 22.14 -13.66
C VAL A 755 5.74 20.88 -14.23
N ILE A 756 7.07 20.81 -14.21
CA ILE A 756 7.83 19.64 -14.68
C ILE A 756 7.51 18.40 -13.84
N GLN A 757 7.37 18.56 -12.52
CA GLN A 757 6.98 17.47 -11.63
C GLN A 757 5.56 16.97 -11.93
N ASN A 758 4.56 17.86 -11.97
CA ASN A 758 3.17 17.48 -12.30
C ASN A 758 3.07 16.83 -13.69
N PHE A 759 3.82 17.34 -14.68
CA PHE A 759 3.92 16.73 -16.00
C PHE A 759 4.53 15.32 -15.93
N ALA A 760 5.64 15.13 -15.22
CA ALA A 760 6.25 13.80 -15.08
C ALA A 760 5.33 12.81 -14.35
N GLU A 761 4.69 13.24 -13.25
CA GLU A 761 3.75 12.45 -12.46
C GLU A 761 2.50 12.04 -13.25
N THR A 762 2.09 12.81 -14.26
CA THR A 762 0.93 12.50 -15.12
C THR A 762 1.33 11.75 -16.40
N ALA A 763 2.34 12.22 -17.13
CA ALA A 763 2.72 11.68 -18.43
C ALA A 763 3.50 10.36 -18.36
N ILE A 764 4.22 10.06 -17.26
CA ILE A 764 4.89 8.77 -17.10
C ILE A 764 3.88 7.63 -16.97
N PRO A 765 2.85 7.68 -16.10
CA PRO A 765 1.79 6.67 -16.07
C PRO A 765 1.08 6.47 -17.41
N LEU A 766 0.71 7.55 -18.11
CA LEU A 766 0.04 7.46 -19.40
C LEU A 766 0.92 6.76 -20.46
N MET A 767 2.21 7.12 -20.54
CA MET A 767 3.17 6.43 -21.42
C MET A 767 3.46 4.98 -21.01
N MET A 768 3.16 4.57 -19.77
CA MET A 768 3.24 3.17 -19.38
C MET A 768 2.11 2.32 -19.97
N ASP A 769 0.99 2.86 -20.42
CA ASP A 769 -0.02 2.05 -21.12
C ASP A 769 0.31 1.80 -22.59
N ALA A 770 1.04 2.71 -23.25
CA ALA A 770 1.69 2.46 -24.55
C ALA A 770 2.90 1.50 -24.49
N ARG A 771 3.18 0.86 -23.34
CA ARG A 771 4.41 0.06 -23.11
C ARG A 771 4.65 -1.06 -24.12
N TYR A 772 3.62 -1.73 -24.63
CA TYR A 772 3.78 -2.82 -25.59
C TYR A 772 4.21 -2.29 -26.95
N LEU A 773 3.53 -1.24 -27.45
CA LEU A 773 3.91 -0.52 -28.67
C LEU A 773 5.33 0.05 -28.59
N ILE A 774 5.72 0.69 -27.48
CA ILE A 774 7.08 1.20 -27.26
C ILE A 774 8.11 0.06 -27.26
N THR A 775 7.85 -1.04 -26.53
CA THR A 775 8.77 -2.19 -26.44
C THR A 775 8.95 -2.87 -27.80
N TRP A 776 7.86 -3.05 -28.56
CA TRP A 776 7.89 -3.64 -29.90
C TRP A 776 8.66 -2.75 -30.88
N SER A 777 8.40 -1.44 -30.87
CA SER A 777 9.15 -0.45 -31.65
C SER A 777 10.65 -0.46 -31.37
N LEU A 778 11.04 -0.55 -30.09
CA LEU A 778 12.45 -0.66 -29.69
C LEU A 778 13.08 -1.96 -30.18
N PHE A 779 12.43 -3.09 -29.95
CA PHE A 779 12.94 -4.42 -30.29
C PHE A 779 13.32 -4.55 -31.77
N ARG A 780 12.49 -3.99 -32.66
CA ARG A 780 12.70 -3.98 -34.11
C ARG A 780 13.91 -3.16 -34.59
N LYS A 781 14.63 -2.47 -33.70
CA LYS A 781 15.85 -1.70 -34.00
C LYS A 781 17.08 -2.15 -33.19
N LEU A 782 17.00 -3.27 -32.49
CA LEU A 782 18.14 -3.87 -31.78
C LEU A 782 19.01 -4.70 -32.74
N ASN A 783 20.34 -4.63 -32.58
CA ASN A 783 21.24 -5.59 -33.22
C ASN A 783 21.04 -7.00 -32.65
N LEU A 784 21.62 -8.04 -33.26
CA LEU A 784 21.38 -9.43 -32.86
C LEU A 784 21.74 -9.74 -31.39
N SER A 785 22.80 -9.13 -30.84
CA SER A 785 23.20 -9.30 -29.43
C SER A 785 22.15 -8.69 -28.50
N ASN A 786 21.83 -7.41 -28.72
CA ASN A 786 20.83 -6.67 -27.96
C ASN A 786 19.44 -7.31 -28.08
N ALA A 787 19.03 -7.73 -29.27
CA ALA A 787 17.75 -8.40 -29.51
C ALA A 787 17.65 -9.71 -28.72
N THR A 788 18.71 -10.51 -28.68
CA THR A 788 18.71 -11.79 -27.95
C THR A 788 18.56 -11.57 -26.45
N TYR A 789 19.34 -10.66 -25.86
CA TYR A 789 19.26 -10.31 -24.43
C TYR A 789 17.92 -9.67 -24.06
N TYR A 790 17.48 -8.69 -24.85
CA TYR A 790 16.25 -7.93 -24.60
C TYR A 790 15.01 -8.81 -24.77
N ARG A 791 14.98 -9.71 -25.77
CA ARG A 791 13.93 -10.74 -25.91
C ARG A 791 13.85 -11.58 -24.64
N ALA A 792 14.97 -12.20 -24.22
CA ALA A 792 14.98 -13.09 -23.07
C ALA A 792 14.45 -12.40 -21.79
N LEU A 793 14.83 -11.13 -21.57
CA LEU A 793 14.33 -10.34 -20.44
C LEU A 793 12.85 -9.95 -20.57
N ARG A 794 12.41 -9.52 -21.75
CA ARG A 794 11.04 -8.99 -21.96
C ARG A 794 9.99 -10.07 -22.15
N GLU A 795 10.28 -11.17 -22.83
CA GLU A 795 9.36 -12.32 -22.92
C GLU A 795 9.16 -12.96 -21.52
N ALA A 796 10.20 -12.99 -20.69
CA ALA A 796 10.07 -13.37 -19.27
C ALA A 796 9.26 -12.34 -18.44
N THR A 797 9.39 -11.05 -18.73
CA THR A 797 8.64 -9.97 -18.04
C THR A 797 7.15 -9.99 -18.39
N PHE A 798 6.80 -10.17 -19.67
CA PHE A 798 5.43 -10.08 -20.16
C PHE A 798 4.71 -11.43 -20.25
N GLY A 799 5.45 -12.54 -20.29
CA GLY A 799 4.89 -13.90 -20.38
C GLY A 799 4.28 -14.25 -21.75
N MET A 800 4.63 -13.49 -22.78
CA MET A 800 4.25 -13.61 -24.20
C MET A 800 5.51 -13.39 -25.06
N LYS A 801 5.51 -13.80 -26.33
CA LYS A 801 6.62 -13.50 -27.26
C LYS A 801 6.66 -12.03 -27.65
N MET A 802 7.81 -11.55 -28.13
CA MET A 802 7.95 -10.17 -28.62
C MET A 802 6.98 -9.87 -29.77
N GLU A 803 6.77 -10.82 -30.67
CA GLU A 803 5.85 -10.74 -31.81
C GLU A 803 4.37 -10.75 -31.38
N GLU A 804 4.07 -11.18 -30.15
CA GLU A 804 2.71 -11.24 -29.58
C GLU A 804 2.34 -9.96 -28.81
N LEU A 805 3.28 -9.03 -28.62
CA LEU A 805 3.06 -7.76 -27.90
C LEU A 805 2.16 -6.79 -28.68
N VAL A 806 2.36 -6.68 -29.99
CA VAL A 806 1.53 -5.89 -30.92
C VAL A 806 1.37 -6.70 -32.21
N PRO A 807 0.39 -7.62 -32.27
CA PRO A 807 0.09 -8.34 -33.50
C PRO A 807 -0.62 -7.41 -34.50
N ASP A 808 -0.44 -7.68 -35.79
CA ASP A 808 -0.86 -6.77 -36.88
C ASP A 808 -2.38 -6.49 -36.88
N ASP A 809 -3.21 -7.41 -36.39
CA ASP A 809 -4.66 -7.24 -36.25
C ASP A 809 -5.06 -6.21 -35.17
N LYS A 810 -4.14 -5.86 -34.28
CA LYS A 810 -4.36 -4.93 -33.14
C LYS A 810 -3.53 -3.67 -33.20
N LEU A 811 -2.59 -3.54 -34.13
CA LEU A 811 -1.77 -2.34 -34.31
C LEU A 811 -2.62 -1.06 -34.40
N VAL A 812 -3.78 -1.12 -35.07
CA VAL A 812 -4.73 0.02 -35.15
C VAL A 812 -5.23 0.46 -33.78
N ASN A 813 -5.52 -0.49 -32.88
CA ASN A 813 -5.99 -0.20 -31.51
C ASN A 813 -4.87 0.36 -30.63
N GLU A 814 -3.64 -0.14 -30.77
CA GLU A 814 -2.47 0.39 -30.07
C GLU A 814 -2.13 1.82 -30.53
N ILE A 815 -2.25 2.11 -31.83
CA ILE A 815 -2.08 3.46 -32.39
C ILE A 815 -3.18 4.42 -31.91
N ALA A 816 -4.45 3.98 -31.88
CA ALA A 816 -5.55 4.77 -31.32
C ALA A 816 -5.39 5.00 -29.80
N THR A 817 -4.83 4.04 -29.07
CA THR A 817 -4.48 4.18 -27.65
C THR A 817 -3.37 5.21 -27.46
N LEU A 818 -2.34 5.19 -28.32
CA LEU A 818 -1.30 6.22 -28.35
C LEU A 818 -1.86 7.61 -28.69
N GLU A 819 -2.78 7.73 -29.66
CA GLU A 819 -3.43 9.00 -29.97
C GLU A 819 -4.18 9.58 -28.76
N GLY A 820 -4.90 8.72 -28.02
CA GLY A 820 -5.56 9.07 -26.75
C GLY A 820 -4.58 9.56 -25.68
N ILE A 821 -3.49 8.83 -25.45
CA ILE A 821 -2.40 9.22 -24.53
C ILE A 821 -1.81 10.58 -24.94
N MET A 822 -1.52 10.77 -26.23
CA MET A 822 -0.98 12.03 -26.75
C MET A 822 -1.99 13.18 -26.62
N LYS A 823 -3.30 12.92 -26.63
CA LYS A 823 -4.35 13.94 -26.39
C LYS A 823 -4.39 14.44 -24.95
N GLU A 824 -4.19 13.56 -23.99
CA GLU A 824 -4.06 13.96 -22.58
C GLU A 824 -2.76 14.76 -22.37
N ILE A 825 -1.67 14.39 -23.06
CA ILE A 825 -0.42 15.16 -23.07
C ILE A 825 -0.59 16.54 -23.74
N ASP A 826 -1.33 16.66 -24.85
CA ASP A 826 -1.70 17.96 -25.46
C ASP A 826 -2.51 18.83 -24.49
N THR A 827 -3.38 18.21 -23.70
CA THR A 827 -4.16 18.89 -22.66
C THR A 827 -3.26 19.40 -21.53
N LEU A 828 -2.25 18.64 -21.10
CA LEU A 828 -1.24 19.10 -20.12
C LEU A 828 -0.41 20.28 -20.66
N TYR A 829 0.05 20.20 -21.92
CA TYR A 829 0.75 21.32 -22.58
C TYR A 829 -0.15 22.56 -22.60
N SER A 830 -1.36 22.43 -23.16
CA SER A 830 -2.29 23.55 -23.36
C SER A 830 -2.78 24.18 -22.05
N ASN A 831 -2.93 23.40 -20.97
CA ASN A 831 -3.22 23.94 -19.64
C ASN A 831 -2.04 24.72 -19.03
N THR A 832 -0.81 24.32 -19.34
CA THR A 832 0.41 24.92 -18.77
C THR A 832 0.84 26.17 -19.54
N ASN A 833 0.87 26.09 -20.87
CA ASN A 833 1.29 27.17 -21.76
C ASN A 833 0.10 28.01 -22.30
N LYS A 834 -1.12 27.75 -21.81
CA LYS A 834 -2.39 28.40 -22.23
C LYS A 834 -2.77 28.18 -23.70
N GLY A 835 -2.14 27.23 -24.37
CA GLY A 835 -2.26 27.00 -25.81
C GLY A 835 -1.28 27.82 -26.66
N GLU A 836 -0.45 28.66 -26.03
CA GLU A 836 0.57 29.49 -26.69
C GLU A 836 1.96 28.83 -26.57
N GLY A 837 2.78 28.95 -27.63
CA GLY A 837 4.12 28.35 -27.65
C GLY A 837 4.18 26.84 -27.98
N THR A 838 5.40 26.36 -28.21
CA THR A 838 5.66 24.98 -28.68
C THR A 838 5.87 24.00 -27.52
N TYR A 839 6.46 24.47 -26.42
CA TYR A 839 6.95 23.66 -25.32
C TYR A 839 6.02 23.69 -24.11
N LEU A 840 6.25 22.78 -23.15
CA LEU A 840 5.48 22.66 -21.92
C LEU A 840 5.48 23.97 -21.12
N VAL A 841 6.63 24.67 -21.09
CA VAL A 841 6.83 25.94 -20.38
C VAL A 841 6.81 27.13 -21.37
N GLY A 842 5.98 27.04 -22.41
CA GLY A 842 5.79 28.08 -23.43
C GLY A 842 6.86 28.04 -24.53
N ASP A 843 7.72 29.05 -24.57
CA ASP A 843 8.73 29.22 -25.63
C ASP A 843 10.14 28.72 -25.24
N VAL A 844 10.31 28.16 -24.04
CA VAL A 844 11.56 27.53 -23.59
C VAL A 844 11.40 26.02 -23.43
N ILE A 845 12.41 25.28 -23.92
CA ILE A 845 12.55 23.84 -23.70
C ILE A 845 12.70 23.58 -22.21
N SER A 846 12.01 22.55 -21.71
CA SER A 846 12.14 22.04 -20.35
C SER A 846 12.49 20.55 -20.34
N TRP A 847 12.85 20.03 -19.17
CA TRP A 847 12.97 18.59 -18.96
C TRP A 847 11.72 17.78 -19.36
N GLY A 848 10.51 18.36 -19.25
CA GLY A 848 9.28 17.69 -19.71
C GLY A 848 9.25 17.48 -21.23
N ASP A 849 9.70 18.47 -21.98
CA ASP A 849 9.83 18.40 -23.45
C ASP A 849 10.90 17.38 -23.87
N ILE A 850 12.05 17.37 -23.17
CA ILE A 850 13.13 16.40 -23.37
C ILE A 850 12.65 14.98 -23.05
N MET A 851 11.84 14.80 -22.00
CA MET A 851 11.23 13.51 -21.66
C MET A 851 10.29 12.99 -22.75
N LEU A 852 9.50 13.87 -23.37
CA LEU A 852 8.52 13.52 -24.39
C LEU A 852 9.18 13.28 -25.76
N ALA A 853 10.01 14.21 -26.23
CA ALA A 853 10.74 14.10 -27.49
C ALA A 853 11.55 12.80 -27.55
N ALA A 854 12.23 12.43 -26.46
CA ALA A 854 12.99 11.19 -26.36
C ALA A 854 12.15 9.90 -26.51
N VAL A 855 10.83 9.94 -26.32
CA VAL A 855 9.92 8.83 -26.65
C VAL A 855 9.47 8.92 -28.11
N LEU A 856 9.16 10.12 -28.61
CA LEU A 856 8.74 10.33 -29.99
C LEU A 856 9.83 9.98 -31.02
N VAL A 857 11.11 10.23 -30.71
CA VAL A 857 12.25 9.77 -31.53
C VAL A 857 12.25 8.25 -31.72
N ILE A 858 11.87 7.48 -30.69
CA ILE A 858 11.78 6.01 -30.81
C ILE A 858 10.72 5.61 -31.83
N PHE A 859 9.55 6.26 -31.85
CA PHE A 859 8.54 6.02 -32.88
C PHE A 859 9.05 6.45 -34.27
N ARG A 860 9.68 7.62 -34.38
CA ARG A 860 10.29 8.14 -35.62
C ARG A 860 11.28 7.15 -36.23
N ILE A 861 12.22 6.65 -35.44
CA ILE A 861 13.29 5.74 -35.89
C ILE A 861 12.78 4.31 -36.09
N SER A 862 11.84 3.84 -35.26
CA SER A 862 11.31 2.46 -35.36
C SER A 862 10.41 2.26 -36.57
N TRP A 863 9.48 3.19 -36.82
CA TRP A 863 8.55 3.14 -37.96
C TRP A 863 9.17 3.70 -39.25
N GLY A 864 10.05 4.69 -39.12
CA GLY A 864 10.68 5.42 -40.23
C GLY A 864 9.99 6.76 -40.51
N GLU A 865 10.78 7.78 -40.86
CA GLU A 865 10.30 9.16 -41.06
C GLU A 865 9.33 9.31 -42.24
N ASP A 866 9.51 8.49 -43.29
CA ASP A 866 8.58 8.41 -44.42
C ASP A 866 7.32 7.58 -44.14
N SER A 867 7.21 6.94 -42.98
CA SER A 867 6.07 6.05 -42.69
C SER A 867 4.77 6.84 -42.48
N GLU A 868 3.67 6.22 -42.91
CA GLU A 868 2.33 6.77 -42.75
C GLU A 868 1.96 6.94 -41.25
N LEU A 869 2.39 6.02 -40.38
CA LEU A 869 2.21 6.14 -38.93
C LEU A 869 2.93 7.36 -38.34
N TRP A 870 4.14 7.68 -38.81
CA TRP A 870 4.85 8.87 -38.36
C TRP A 870 4.19 10.17 -38.86
N LYS A 871 3.72 10.18 -40.11
CA LYS A 871 2.98 11.30 -40.71
C LYS A 871 1.66 11.56 -39.97
N GLN A 872 0.94 10.51 -39.58
CA GLN A 872 -0.26 10.62 -38.74
C GLN A 872 0.08 11.16 -37.35
N LEU A 873 1.04 10.56 -36.64
CA LEU A 873 1.45 10.99 -35.29
C LEU A 873 1.85 12.47 -35.25
N THR A 874 2.66 12.91 -36.22
CA THR A 874 3.12 14.31 -36.30
C THR A 874 2.03 15.29 -36.70
N SER A 875 0.95 14.84 -37.35
CA SER A 875 -0.22 15.66 -37.72
C SER A 875 -1.21 15.88 -36.57
N TRP A 876 -1.28 14.96 -35.60
CA TRP A 876 -2.23 15.01 -34.48
C TRP A 876 -2.12 16.32 -33.68
N HIS A 877 -3.22 16.70 -33.03
CA HIS A 877 -3.26 17.86 -32.12
C HIS A 877 -2.78 19.16 -32.76
N ASN A 878 -3.35 19.50 -33.93
CA ASN A 878 -2.98 20.66 -34.75
C ASN A 878 -1.48 20.69 -35.12
N GLY A 879 -0.88 19.51 -35.32
CA GLY A 879 0.53 19.32 -35.62
C GLY A 879 1.49 19.66 -34.48
N ARG A 880 1.04 19.65 -33.21
CA ARG A 880 1.92 19.97 -32.06
C ARG A 880 3.16 19.07 -32.02
N TRP A 881 2.98 17.77 -32.27
CA TRP A 881 4.07 16.80 -32.19
C TRP A 881 5.06 16.90 -33.34
N GLY A 882 4.59 17.25 -34.55
CA GLY A 882 5.46 17.65 -35.66
C GLY A 882 6.34 18.85 -35.29
N LYS A 883 5.72 19.94 -34.78
CA LYS A 883 6.42 21.18 -34.39
C LYS A 883 7.44 20.96 -33.26
N LEU A 884 7.09 20.15 -32.25
CA LEU A 884 8.00 19.79 -31.16
C LEU A 884 9.21 19.00 -31.68
N MET A 885 9.00 18.04 -32.58
CA MET A 885 10.11 17.26 -33.13
C MET A 885 10.98 18.11 -34.07
N GLU A 886 10.38 18.94 -34.92
CA GLU A 886 11.08 19.87 -35.81
C GLU A 886 11.99 20.83 -35.04
N SER A 887 11.54 21.35 -33.90
CA SER A 887 12.35 22.24 -33.06
C SER A 887 13.46 21.51 -32.28
N MET A 888 13.25 20.23 -31.95
CA MET A 888 14.21 19.38 -31.23
C MET A 888 15.29 18.78 -32.15
N ASN A 889 15.05 18.63 -33.46
CA ASN A 889 16.00 18.08 -34.45
C ASN A 889 17.41 18.71 -34.39
N ARG A 890 17.54 19.97 -33.97
CA ARG A 890 18.84 20.67 -33.85
C ARG A 890 19.69 20.24 -32.65
N TYR A 891 19.17 19.32 -31.83
CA TYR A 891 19.77 18.84 -30.59
C TYR A 891 19.92 17.31 -30.57
N GLU A 892 19.96 16.66 -31.73
CA GLU A 892 20.12 15.21 -31.88
C GLU A 892 21.56 14.84 -32.25
#